data_AF-J0NAY1-F1
#
_entry.id   AF-J0NAY1-F1
#
_cell.length_a   1.000
_cell.length_b   1.000
_cell.length_c   1.000
_cell.angle_alpha   90.00
_cell.angle_beta   90.00
_cell.angle_gamma   90.00
#
_symmetry.space_group_name_H-M   'P 1'
#
loop_
_entity.id
_entity.type
_entity.pdbx_description
1 polymer ?
#
loop_
_entity_poly.entity_id
_entity_poly.type
_entity_poly.pdbx_seq_one_letter_code
_entity_poly.pdbx_strand_id
1 'polypeptide(L)'
;MRTLFVLRGAPGAGKSTLIRRHRLGDLAIGLDDFRRLYSTPFTDLDGLPTLSMAFGAEKQVVSAFKAAVATRIRQGGTLLLDCTNPTRKSYREFASLARRCGYAVYVIDIQGELSDVELIERNETRRGGIDYVGPEVVTSIAARVRAGTASVVEPVVGLDDVRRLNTITEIDVAERYERLVVIGDVQSCAGALAKVKEHFGGWDPATLFVFVGDLFDRGPDAAGVLDLIADQADADGGLPDNIILVEGNHDEHLRMLCADVRGGSWPDTRESRRQILASGRRNGDIEALLARMVPMVGLRFAGEHILVTHAGLDPVTIDRIVTEREDGLLSWDLTEVPMLQLLLGSSERSTAFQGRSSYERAVELRLSHPRILQVHGHRNGTRSEEPGPALAAPNVYTLEHRVEHGGHLAVLQIDADGTRTLHAFEEDHPVLTGAAADPTSLVARMSAHPEVRVCEVTGMPGILSCNFSRRAFTKGLWDETSCKARGLFLRADDAEVVARGYDKFFNLGQAPGPAGFEEVVRTGVGRPLTVRRKWNGYLGIVSVIDGRLRVLSKSGVTAYSEHAESLLRTHLGDRADELAGIIAEAGVSLTFEIISRRDPHIIDEGDDEVVLLDAIRNREDMELVDDLRLRLAEDFGFISPQVEVLSEAVEDAGDGADDALEALVARARAAEERGEEGFVITYADGAMTKYKSRVYSEIKAFRSLLTRHLAGNRVRVTGPGSALMHAYLEREAEEGAGKSLVERYTIDGLIGPVIDIPALVASL
;
A
#
# COMPACT_ATOMS: atom_id res chain seq x y z
N MET A 1 -12.66 -19.53 -2.38
CA MET A 1 -11.52 -20.24 -1.75
C MET A 1 -10.35 -20.21 -2.72
N ARG A 2 -9.11 -20.26 -2.24
CA ARG A 2 -7.92 -20.35 -3.10
C ARG A 2 -7.41 -21.79 -3.09
N THR A 3 -7.42 -22.46 -4.24
CA THR A 3 -7.04 -23.88 -4.31
C THR A 3 -6.05 -24.16 -5.44
N LEU A 4 -5.01 -24.93 -5.11
CA LEU A 4 -4.03 -25.45 -6.05
C LEU A 4 -4.14 -26.97 -6.08
N PHE A 5 -4.51 -27.52 -7.24
CA PHE A 5 -4.54 -28.95 -7.49
C PHE A 5 -3.32 -29.36 -8.31
N VAL A 6 -2.48 -30.21 -7.74
CA VAL A 6 -1.31 -30.75 -8.43
C VAL A 6 -1.69 -32.09 -9.06
N LEU A 7 -1.76 -32.13 -10.39
CA LEU A 7 -2.04 -33.36 -11.12
C LEU A 7 -0.78 -34.22 -11.13
N ARG A 8 -0.94 -35.52 -10.89
CA ARG A 8 0.15 -36.48 -10.80
C ARG A 8 -0.10 -37.71 -11.66
N GLY A 9 0.89 -38.07 -12.46
CA GLY A 9 0.85 -39.30 -13.26
C GLY A 9 1.62 -39.21 -14.58
N ALA A 10 2.05 -40.36 -15.09
CA ALA A 10 2.77 -40.47 -16.36
C ALA A 10 1.92 -40.06 -17.59
N PRO A 11 2.54 -39.86 -18.76
CA PRO A 11 1.81 -39.90 -20.03
C PRO A 11 0.99 -41.20 -20.14
N GLY A 12 -0.15 -41.16 -20.83
CA GLY A 12 -1.10 -42.29 -20.86
C GLY A 12 -2.05 -42.39 -19.66
N ALA A 13 -1.77 -41.75 -18.52
CA ALA A 13 -2.64 -41.81 -17.33
C ALA A 13 -4.04 -41.17 -17.53
N GLY A 14 -4.16 -40.22 -18.46
CA GLY A 14 -5.43 -39.59 -18.82
C GLY A 14 -5.64 -38.17 -18.29
N LYS A 15 -4.61 -37.52 -17.71
CA LYS A 15 -4.68 -36.17 -17.10
C LYS A 15 -5.44 -35.14 -17.95
N SER A 16 -4.92 -34.80 -19.12
CA SER A 16 -5.51 -33.76 -19.98
C SER A 16 -6.87 -34.19 -20.57
N THR A 17 -7.16 -35.50 -20.66
CA THR A 17 -8.49 -36.00 -21.04
C THR A 17 -9.50 -35.73 -19.93
N LEU A 18 -9.12 -35.98 -18.68
CA LEU A 18 -9.98 -35.72 -17.53
C LEU A 18 -10.20 -34.22 -17.32
N ILE A 19 -9.17 -33.37 -17.43
CA ILE A 19 -9.34 -31.90 -17.39
C ILE A 19 -10.39 -31.42 -18.40
N ARG A 20 -10.32 -31.91 -19.64
CA ARG A 20 -11.31 -31.58 -20.69
C ARG A 20 -12.71 -32.09 -20.36
N ARG A 21 -12.83 -33.34 -19.89
CA ARG A 21 -14.12 -33.94 -19.52
C ARG A 21 -14.83 -33.16 -18.42
N HIS A 22 -14.09 -32.62 -17.45
CA HIS A 22 -14.63 -31.84 -16.33
C HIS A 22 -14.73 -30.33 -16.64
N ARG A 23 -14.38 -29.91 -17.87
CA ARG A 23 -14.39 -28.50 -18.32
C ARG A 23 -13.51 -27.58 -17.47
N LEU A 24 -12.34 -28.06 -17.04
CA LEU A 24 -11.39 -27.32 -16.20
C LEU A 24 -10.19 -26.77 -16.99
N GLY A 25 -10.30 -26.69 -18.31
CA GLY A 25 -9.20 -26.32 -19.21
C GLY A 25 -8.63 -24.92 -18.91
N ASP A 26 -9.49 -23.93 -18.68
CA ASP A 26 -9.07 -22.53 -18.43
C ASP A 26 -8.37 -22.31 -17.08
N LEU A 27 -8.50 -23.31 -16.19
CA LEU A 27 -7.89 -23.36 -14.87
C LEU A 27 -6.60 -24.19 -14.85
N ALA A 28 -6.32 -24.94 -15.93
CA ALA A 28 -5.15 -25.79 -16.04
C ALA A 28 -3.96 -25.02 -16.63
N ILE A 29 -2.77 -25.29 -16.08
CA ILE A 29 -1.51 -24.81 -16.62
C ILE A 29 -0.50 -25.95 -16.64
N GLY A 30 0.00 -26.31 -17.82
CA GLY A 30 0.98 -27.37 -18.00
C GLY A 30 2.29 -26.87 -18.60
N LEU A 31 3.40 -27.56 -18.26
CA LEU A 31 4.70 -27.25 -18.86
C LEU A 31 4.70 -27.50 -20.38
N ASP A 32 3.93 -28.50 -20.83
CA ASP A 32 3.83 -28.85 -22.25
C ASP A 32 3.11 -27.77 -23.07
N ASP A 33 2.20 -26.99 -22.47
CA ASP A 33 1.58 -25.84 -23.13
C ASP A 33 2.63 -24.79 -23.50
N PHE A 34 3.58 -24.53 -22.60
CA PHE A 34 4.68 -23.62 -22.84
C PHE A 34 5.69 -24.19 -23.84
N ARG A 35 5.96 -25.50 -23.81
CA ARG A 35 6.81 -26.12 -24.84
C ARG A 35 6.24 -25.88 -26.23
N ARG A 36 4.93 -26.00 -26.43
CA ARG A 36 4.29 -25.69 -27.73
C ARG A 36 4.47 -24.24 -28.16
N LEU A 37 4.43 -23.28 -27.23
CA LEU A 37 4.64 -21.86 -27.55
C LEU A 37 6.06 -21.55 -28.04
N TYR A 38 7.06 -22.35 -27.61
CA TYR A 38 8.47 -22.18 -27.95
C TYR A 38 8.99 -23.20 -28.97
N SER A 39 8.10 -24.02 -29.53
CA SER A 39 8.45 -25.09 -30.47
C SER A 39 7.73 -24.89 -31.81
N THR A 40 8.28 -25.49 -32.86
CA THR A 40 7.57 -25.69 -34.14
C THR A 40 7.35 -27.19 -34.36
N PRO A 41 6.25 -27.59 -35.00
CA PRO A 41 6.12 -28.95 -35.53
C PRO A 41 7.32 -29.31 -36.40
N PHE A 42 7.81 -30.53 -36.25
CA PHE A 42 8.91 -31.12 -36.98
C PHE A 42 8.62 -32.60 -37.25
N THR A 43 9.42 -33.27 -38.06
CA THR A 43 9.30 -34.73 -38.27
C THR A 43 10.54 -35.45 -37.78
N ASP A 44 10.35 -36.59 -37.12
CA ASP A 44 11.46 -37.48 -36.77
C ASP A 44 11.95 -38.31 -37.98
N LEU A 45 12.85 -39.26 -37.73
CA LEU A 45 13.42 -40.13 -38.77
C LEU A 45 12.39 -41.10 -39.37
N ASP A 46 11.27 -41.34 -38.69
CA ASP A 46 10.17 -42.18 -39.16
C ASP A 46 9.08 -41.35 -39.89
N GLY A 47 9.31 -40.04 -40.04
CA GLY A 47 8.37 -39.12 -40.68
C GLY A 47 7.18 -38.75 -39.78
N LEU A 48 7.21 -39.10 -38.50
CA LEU A 48 6.14 -38.81 -37.56
C LEU A 48 6.30 -37.40 -36.96
N PRO A 49 5.19 -36.70 -36.67
CA PRO A 49 5.25 -35.34 -36.13
C PRO A 49 5.79 -35.32 -34.69
N THR A 50 6.66 -34.35 -34.42
CA THR A 50 7.24 -34.05 -33.10
C THR A 50 7.36 -32.54 -32.88
N LEU A 51 7.76 -32.11 -31.69
CA LEU A 51 8.10 -30.72 -31.39
C LEU A 51 9.62 -30.51 -31.44
N SER A 52 10.07 -29.50 -32.18
CA SER A 52 11.46 -29.06 -32.20
C SER A 52 11.59 -27.68 -31.56
N MET A 53 12.51 -27.56 -30.61
CA MET A 53 12.84 -26.32 -29.91
C MET A 53 14.21 -25.80 -30.35
N ALA A 54 14.35 -24.48 -30.44
CA ALA A 54 15.65 -23.85 -30.62
C ALA A 54 16.60 -24.19 -29.45
N PHE A 55 17.90 -24.25 -29.74
CA PHE A 55 18.92 -24.53 -28.73
C PHE A 55 18.84 -23.52 -27.56
N GLY A 56 18.72 -24.03 -26.34
CA GLY A 56 18.61 -23.20 -25.12
C GLY A 56 17.19 -22.73 -24.76
N ALA A 57 16.18 -22.97 -25.60
CA ALA A 57 14.80 -22.52 -25.35
C ALA A 57 14.14 -23.17 -24.12
N GLU A 58 14.54 -24.39 -23.71
CA GLU A 58 13.97 -25.08 -22.54
C GLU A 58 14.09 -24.24 -21.25
N LYS A 59 15.19 -23.50 -21.07
CA LYS A 59 15.34 -22.59 -19.91
C LYS A 59 14.30 -21.47 -19.93
N GLN A 60 13.99 -20.94 -21.12
CA GLN A 60 12.99 -19.89 -21.30
C GLN A 60 11.58 -20.43 -21.06
N VAL A 61 11.27 -21.63 -21.57
CA VAL A 61 10.01 -22.36 -21.32
C VAL A 61 9.76 -22.51 -19.83
N VAL A 62 10.74 -23.05 -19.09
CA VAL A 62 10.61 -23.27 -17.64
C VAL A 62 10.44 -21.94 -16.89
N SER A 63 11.18 -20.90 -17.27
CA SER A 63 11.06 -19.57 -16.67
C SER A 63 9.66 -18.96 -16.89
N ALA A 64 9.16 -19.02 -18.12
CA ALA A 64 7.84 -18.51 -18.49
C ALA A 64 6.71 -19.27 -17.77
N PHE A 65 6.81 -20.61 -17.70
CA PHE A 65 5.89 -21.45 -16.96
C PHE A 65 5.84 -21.07 -15.47
N LYS A 66 7.00 -20.94 -14.81
CA LYS A 66 7.07 -20.54 -13.40
C LYS A 66 6.45 -19.16 -13.17
N ALA A 67 6.74 -18.19 -14.04
CA ALA A 67 6.20 -16.84 -13.94
C ALA A 67 4.67 -16.82 -14.10
N ALA A 68 4.13 -17.64 -15.01
CA ALA A 68 2.70 -17.77 -15.23
C ALA A 68 1.98 -18.41 -14.04
N VAL A 69 2.52 -19.50 -13.47
CA VAL A 69 2.00 -20.13 -12.25
C VAL A 69 2.00 -19.12 -11.09
N ALA A 70 3.11 -18.42 -10.87
CA ALA A 70 3.22 -17.41 -9.81
C ALA A 70 2.21 -16.26 -9.98
N THR A 71 1.93 -15.86 -11.23
CA THR A 71 0.95 -14.81 -11.52
C THR A 71 -0.49 -15.29 -11.28
N ARG A 72 -0.84 -16.51 -11.68
CA ARG A 72 -2.16 -17.10 -11.38
C ARG A 72 -2.39 -17.27 -9.87
N ILE A 73 -1.36 -17.68 -9.13
CA ILE A 73 -1.42 -17.74 -7.66
C ILE A 73 -1.71 -16.36 -7.06
N ARG A 74 -1.06 -15.30 -7.53
CA ARG A 74 -1.32 -13.93 -7.04
C ARG A 74 -2.72 -13.40 -7.38
N GLN A 75 -3.38 -13.95 -8.39
CA GLN A 75 -4.77 -13.62 -8.73
C GLN A 75 -5.79 -14.36 -7.86
N GLY A 76 -5.36 -15.35 -7.06
CA GLY A 76 -6.26 -16.08 -6.17
C GLY A 76 -7.26 -16.99 -6.91
N GLY A 77 -6.99 -17.36 -8.16
CA GLY A 77 -7.82 -18.30 -8.92
C GLY A 77 -7.53 -19.76 -8.60
N THR A 78 -8.52 -20.64 -8.79
CA THR A 78 -8.33 -22.10 -8.80
C THR A 78 -7.31 -22.48 -9.87
N LEU A 79 -6.32 -23.29 -9.52
CA LEU A 79 -5.24 -23.68 -10.43
C LEU A 79 -5.04 -25.19 -10.46
N LEU A 80 -5.05 -25.77 -11.66
CA LEU A 80 -4.67 -27.17 -11.91
C LEU A 80 -3.28 -27.20 -12.55
N LEU A 81 -2.28 -27.72 -11.84
CA LEU A 81 -0.92 -27.86 -12.35
C LEU A 81 -0.81 -29.16 -13.18
N ASP A 82 -1.06 -29.09 -14.50
CA ASP A 82 -1.01 -30.22 -15.43
C ASP A 82 0.43 -30.55 -15.83
N CYS A 83 1.16 -31.15 -14.90
CA CYS A 83 2.48 -31.73 -15.14
C CYS A 83 2.46 -33.20 -14.70
N THR A 84 3.54 -33.94 -14.97
CA THR A 84 3.65 -35.34 -14.51
C THR A 84 3.81 -35.45 -13.00
N ASN A 85 4.46 -34.45 -12.39
CA ASN A 85 4.68 -34.29 -10.95
C ASN A 85 5.05 -35.59 -10.20
N PRO A 86 6.15 -36.27 -10.58
CA PRO A 86 6.46 -37.60 -10.06
C PRO A 86 6.72 -37.63 -8.55
N THR A 87 7.21 -36.53 -7.97
CA THR A 87 7.60 -36.43 -6.55
C THR A 87 7.25 -35.05 -6.02
N ARG A 88 7.13 -34.88 -4.69
CA ARG A 88 6.89 -33.55 -4.09
C ARG A 88 7.91 -32.50 -4.50
N LYS A 89 9.16 -32.90 -4.76
CA LYS A 89 10.22 -31.99 -5.22
C LYS A 89 9.86 -31.25 -6.51
N SER A 90 9.03 -31.81 -7.40
CA SER A 90 8.70 -31.17 -8.68
C SER A 90 7.73 -30.00 -8.58
N TYR A 91 6.94 -29.92 -7.52
CA TYR A 91 5.91 -28.87 -7.34
C TYR A 91 6.03 -28.11 -6.01
N ARG A 92 6.97 -28.49 -5.13
CA ARG A 92 7.15 -27.88 -3.80
C ARG A 92 7.30 -26.36 -3.85
N GLU A 93 7.99 -25.82 -4.87
CA GLU A 93 8.14 -24.37 -5.02
C GLU A 93 6.78 -23.68 -5.21
N PHE A 94 5.91 -24.23 -6.06
CA PHE A 94 4.57 -23.69 -6.30
C PHE A 94 3.66 -23.88 -5.10
N ALA A 95 3.70 -25.06 -4.46
CA ALA A 95 2.94 -25.30 -3.24
C ALA A 95 3.35 -24.38 -2.08
N SER A 96 4.64 -24.04 -1.97
CA SER A 96 5.14 -23.10 -0.97
C SER A 96 4.67 -21.67 -1.25
N LEU A 97 4.71 -21.23 -2.50
CA LEU A 97 4.21 -19.92 -2.90
C LEU A 97 2.69 -19.82 -2.68
N ALA A 98 1.96 -20.86 -3.09
CA ALA A 98 0.51 -20.92 -2.94
C ALA A 98 0.09 -20.80 -1.46
N ARG A 99 0.72 -21.55 -0.55
CA ARG A 99 0.44 -21.46 0.89
C ARG A 99 0.70 -20.07 1.47
N ARG A 100 1.78 -19.40 1.05
CA ARG A 100 2.09 -18.01 1.43
C ARG A 100 1.02 -17.02 0.96
N CYS A 101 0.33 -17.32 -0.15
CA CYS A 101 -0.82 -16.56 -0.66
C CYS A 101 -2.17 -17.12 -0.17
N GLY A 102 -2.21 -17.91 0.91
CA GLY A 102 -3.47 -18.40 1.50
C GLY A 102 -4.17 -19.52 0.72
N TYR A 103 -3.46 -20.28 -0.12
CA TYR A 103 -4.04 -21.42 -0.83
C TYR A 103 -4.04 -22.71 0.00
N ALA A 104 -5.14 -23.47 -0.14
CA ALA A 104 -5.11 -24.91 0.12
C ALA A 104 -4.48 -25.65 -1.07
N VAL A 105 -3.65 -26.65 -0.78
CA VAL A 105 -2.93 -27.43 -1.82
C VAL A 105 -3.32 -28.90 -1.73
N TYR A 106 -3.77 -29.44 -2.85
CA TYR A 106 -4.23 -30.82 -3.00
C TYR A 106 -3.46 -31.53 -4.12
N VAL A 107 -3.39 -32.86 -4.05
CA VAL A 107 -2.83 -33.69 -5.12
C VAL A 107 -3.94 -34.54 -5.73
N ILE A 108 -3.99 -34.61 -7.06
CA ILE A 108 -4.89 -35.50 -7.80
C ILE A 108 -4.02 -36.57 -8.47
N ASP A 109 -3.99 -37.76 -7.87
CA ASP A 109 -3.23 -38.89 -8.40
C ASP A 109 -4.05 -39.62 -9.48
N ILE A 110 -3.75 -39.31 -10.74
CA ILE A 110 -4.45 -39.87 -11.90
C ILE A 110 -3.80 -41.19 -12.34
N GLN A 111 -2.54 -41.44 -11.97
CA GLN A 111 -1.92 -42.71 -12.28
C GLN A 111 -2.50 -43.82 -11.40
N GLY A 112 -2.68 -43.57 -10.10
CA GLY A 112 -3.25 -44.55 -9.19
C GLY A 112 -2.59 -45.92 -9.31
N GLU A 113 -3.41 -46.94 -9.59
CA GLU A 113 -2.98 -48.34 -9.74
C GLU A 113 -2.74 -48.78 -11.20
N LEU A 114 -2.77 -47.85 -12.17
CA LEU A 114 -2.58 -48.19 -13.59
C LEU A 114 -1.24 -48.90 -13.81
N SER A 115 -1.30 -50.04 -14.51
CA SER A 115 -0.12 -50.82 -14.87
C SER A 115 0.68 -50.15 -15.99
N ASP A 116 1.96 -50.51 -16.09
CA ASP A 116 2.81 -50.02 -17.19
C ASP A 116 2.25 -50.41 -18.56
N VAL A 117 1.69 -51.63 -18.67
CA VAL A 117 1.04 -52.13 -19.90
C VAL A 117 -0.11 -51.21 -20.29
N GLU A 118 -1.00 -50.91 -19.35
CA GLU A 118 -2.17 -50.07 -19.62
C GLU A 118 -1.78 -48.62 -19.96
N LEU A 119 -0.77 -48.05 -19.28
CA LEU A 119 -0.26 -46.73 -19.60
C LEU A 119 0.33 -46.66 -21.02
N ILE A 120 1.06 -47.70 -21.43
CA ILE A 120 1.59 -47.83 -22.78
C ILE A 120 0.45 -47.96 -23.78
N GLU A 121 -0.49 -48.90 -23.58
CA GLU A 121 -1.65 -49.10 -24.47
C GLU A 121 -2.45 -47.81 -24.68
N ARG A 122 -2.67 -47.03 -23.62
CA ARG A 122 -3.34 -45.72 -23.73
C ARG A 122 -2.49 -44.69 -24.48
N ASN A 123 -1.18 -44.69 -24.30
CA ASN A 123 -0.26 -43.81 -25.02
C ASN A 123 -0.16 -44.18 -26.52
N GLU A 124 -0.24 -45.46 -26.86
CA GLU A 124 -0.26 -45.98 -28.23
C GLU A 124 -1.43 -45.46 -29.06
N THR A 125 -2.58 -45.16 -28.43
CA THR A 125 -3.72 -44.53 -29.14
C THR A 125 -3.40 -43.16 -29.75
N ARG A 126 -2.26 -42.56 -29.36
CA ARG A 126 -1.78 -41.26 -29.84
C ARG A 126 -0.68 -41.39 -30.88
N ARG A 127 -0.27 -42.61 -31.24
CA ARG A 127 0.82 -42.87 -32.19
C ARG A 127 0.59 -42.10 -33.50
N GLY A 128 1.63 -41.44 -33.97
CA GLY A 128 1.59 -40.56 -35.15
C GLY A 128 1.04 -39.16 -34.88
N GLY A 129 0.66 -38.84 -33.64
CA GLY A 129 0.38 -37.49 -33.16
C GLY A 129 1.56 -36.89 -32.40
N ILE A 130 1.58 -35.56 -32.33
CA ILE A 130 2.66 -34.79 -31.69
C ILE A 130 2.76 -34.97 -30.16
N ASP A 131 1.74 -35.58 -29.56
CA ASP A 131 1.62 -35.82 -28.11
C ASP A 131 2.05 -37.24 -27.71
N TYR A 132 2.52 -38.04 -28.68
CA TYR A 132 3.06 -39.36 -28.44
C TYR A 132 4.47 -39.28 -27.86
N VAL A 133 4.75 -40.12 -26.86
CA VAL A 133 6.08 -40.30 -26.26
C VAL A 133 6.47 -41.77 -26.30
N GLY A 134 7.76 -42.06 -26.36
CA GLY A 134 8.24 -43.45 -26.40
C GLY A 134 7.83 -44.26 -25.16
N PRO A 135 7.52 -45.57 -25.30
CA PRO A 135 7.11 -46.43 -24.17
C PRO A 135 8.10 -46.45 -23.00
N GLU A 136 9.39 -46.32 -23.28
CA GLU A 136 10.46 -46.20 -22.27
C GLU A 136 10.35 -44.92 -21.44
N VAL A 137 9.92 -43.81 -22.04
CA VAL A 137 9.66 -42.55 -21.32
C VAL A 137 8.44 -42.71 -20.42
N VAL A 138 7.38 -43.36 -20.91
CA VAL A 138 6.16 -43.64 -20.13
C VAL A 138 6.48 -44.45 -18.88
N THR A 139 7.15 -45.60 -19.04
CA THR A 139 7.51 -46.50 -17.94
C THR A 139 8.49 -45.87 -16.96
N SER A 140 9.47 -45.11 -17.45
CA SER A 140 10.42 -44.37 -16.60
C SER A 140 9.71 -43.34 -15.71
N ILE A 141 8.79 -42.55 -16.28
CA ILE A 141 8.01 -41.57 -15.50
C ILE A 141 7.06 -42.31 -14.55
N ALA A 142 6.40 -43.38 -14.98
CA ALA A 142 5.47 -44.15 -14.15
C ALA A 142 6.16 -44.77 -12.93
N ALA A 143 7.37 -45.31 -13.10
CA ALA A 143 8.19 -45.82 -12.01
C ALA A 143 8.59 -44.71 -11.03
N ARG A 144 8.97 -43.53 -11.54
CA ARG A 144 9.28 -42.36 -10.69
C ARG A 144 8.05 -41.86 -9.93
N VAL A 145 6.87 -41.86 -10.55
CA VAL A 145 5.60 -41.55 -9.88
C VAL A 145 5.40 -42.55 -8.75
N ARG A 146 5.44 -43.87 -8.99
CA ARG A 146 5.27 -44.89 -7.93
C ARG A 146 6.27 -44.74 -6.79
N ALA A 147 7.56 -44.56 -7.11
CA ALA A 147 8.60 -44.35 -6.11
C ALA A 147 8.42 -43.06 -5.30
N GLY A 148 7.80 -42.03 -5.90
CA GLY A 148 7.55 -40.74 -5.27
C GLY A 148 6.37 -40.70 -4.31
N THR A 149 5.58 -41.77 -4.17
CA THR A 149 4.30 -41.72 -3.43
C THR A 149 4.47 -41.39 -1.97
N ALA A 150 5.48 -41.96 -1.32
CA ALA A 150 5.79 -41.63 0.08
C ALA A 150 6.25 -40.18 0.29
N SER A 151 6.57 -39.42 -0.77
CA SER A 151 7.00 -38.01 -0.65
C SER A 151 5.84 -37.01 -0.63
N VAL A 152 4.63 -37.42 -1.03
CA VAL A 152 3.45 -36.56 -1.07
C VAL A 152 2.88 -36.44 0.34
N VAL A 153 2.75 -35.21 0.84
CA VAL A 153 2.20 -34.93 2.19
C VAL A 153 0.89 -34.14 2.10
N GLU A 154 0.61 -33.58 0.94
CA GLU A 154 -0.63 -32.92 0.60
C GLU A 154 -1.79 -33.92 0.53
N PRO A 155 -3.04 -33.54 0.91
CA PRO A 155 -4.17 -34.44 0.81
C PRO A 155 -4.43 -34.86 -0.65
N VAL A 156 -4.62 -36.17 -0.85
CA VAL A 156 -4.93 -36.74 -2.17
C VAL A 156 -6.45 -36.77 -2.36
N VAL A 157 -6.92 -36.18 -3.46
CA VAL A 157 -8.35 -36.01 -3.77
C VAL A 157 -8.65 -36.43 -5.21
N GLY A 158 -9.93 -36.65 -5.52
CA GLY A 158 -10.39 -36.94 -6.88
C GLY A 158 -10.58 -35.67 -7.71
N LEU A 159 -10.70 -35.83 -9.03
CA LEU A 159 -10.99 -34.68 -9.90
C LEU A 159 -12.41 -34.13 -9.68
N ASP A 160 -13.35 -34.97 -9.25
CA ASP A 160 -14.70 -34.55 -8.85
C ASP A 160 -14.70 -33.64 -7.62
N ASP A 161 -13.65 -33.70 -6.80
CA ASP A 161 -13.51 -32.86 -5.61
C ASP A 161 -13.14 -31.42 -5.96
N VAL A 162 -12.68 -31.11 -7.18
CA VAL A 162 -12.27 -29.74 -7.56
C VAL A 162 -13.39 -28.74 -7.33
N ARG A 163 -14.61 -29.04 -7.80
CA ARG A 163 -15.76 -28.14 -7.62
C ARG A 163 -16.26 -28.17 -6.18
N ARG A 164 -16.35 -29.37 -5.59
CA ARG A 164 -16.81 -29.56 -4.21
C ARG A 164 -15.96 -28.77 -3.21
N LEU A 165 -14.63 -28.83 -3.34
CA LEU A 165 -13.67 -28.11 -2.48
C LEU A 165 -13.59 -26.61 -2.77
N ASN A 166 -14.24 -26.13 -3.84
CA ASN A 166 -14.41 -24.71 -4.15
C ASN A 166 -15.85 -24.22 -3.96
N THR A 167 -16.75 -25.07 -3.47
CA THR A 167 -18.14 -24.71 -3.20
C THR A 167 -18.29 -24.28 -1.75
N ILE A 168 -18.91 -23.11 -1.53
CA ILE A 168 -19.33 -22.65 -0.20
C ILE A 168 -20.82 -22.86 -0.07
N THR A 169 -21.27 -23.32 1.10
CA THR A 169 -22.69 -23.49 1.39
C THR A 169 -23.18 -22.31 2.22
N GLU A 170 -24.34 -21.79 1.86
CA GLU A 170 -25.06 -20.81 2.66
C GLU A 170 -25.36 -21.37 4.06
N ILE A 171 -25.17 -20.52 5.07
CA ILE A 171 -25.38 -20.90 6.47
C ILE A 171 -26.71 -20.32 6.91
N ASP A 172 -27.63 -21.16 7.38
CA ASP A 172 -28.82 -20.68 8.10
C ASP A 172 -28.44 -20.31 9.52
N VAL A 173 -28.65 -19.03 9.82
CA VAL A 173 -28.25 -18.42 11.08
C VAL A 173 -29.46 -17.88 11.87
N ALA A 174 -30.68 -18.07 11.36
CA ALA A 174 -31.90 -17.53 11.93
C ALA A 174 -32.25 -18.11 13.31
N GLU A 175 -31.93 -19.38 13.56
CA GLU A 175 -32.16 -20.01 14.88
C GLU A 175 -31.02 -19.78 15.88
N ARG A 176 -29.85 -19.31 15.41
CA ARG A 176 -28.65 -19.16 16.24
C ARG A 176 -28.45 -17.75 16.78
N TYR A 177 -28.91 -16.74 16.05
CA TYR A 177 -28.67 -15.34 16.40
C TYR A 177 -29.97 -14.53 16.32
N GLU A 178 -30.12 -13.55 17.20
CA GLU A 178 -31.23 -12.60 17.20
C GLU A 178 -31.02 -11.48 16.18
N ARG A 179 -29.76 -11.25 15.80
CA ARG A 179 -29.32 -10.17 14.93
C ARG A 179 -28.11 -10.55 14.08
N LEU A 180 -28.06 -10.00 12.87
CA LEU A 180 -26.89 -9.96 12.01
C LEU A 180 -26.35 -8.51 11.93
N VAL A 181 -25.06 -8.32 12.19
CA VAL A 181 -24.38 -7.02 12.13
C VAL A 181 -23.23 -7.13 11.12
N VAL A 182 -23.33 -6.41 10.00
CA VAL A 182 -22.30 -6.36 8.96
C VAL A 182 -21.54 -5.05 9.06
N ILE A 183 -20.24 -5.12 9.34
CA ILE A 183 -19.35 -3.99 9.60
C ILE A 183 -18.55 -3.70 8.34
N GLY A 184 -18.53 -2.44 7.91
CA GLY A 184 -17.79 -1.93 6.74
C GLY A 184 -16.26 -2.00 6.85
N ASP A 185 -15.59 -1.35 5.90
CA ASP A 185 -14.12 -1.23 5.90
C ASP A 185 -13.67 -0.43 7.13
N VAL A 186 -12.81 -1.04 7.96
CA VAL A 186 -12.37 -0.44 9.25
C VAL A 186 -11.16 0.47 9.06
N GLN A 187 -10.27 0.15 8.12
CA GLN A 187 -9.12 0.97 7.71
C GLN A 187 -8.32 1.49 8.93
N SER A 188 -7.89 0.61 9.85
CA SER A 188 -7.10 0.97 11.04
C SER A 188 -7.76 2.01 11.99
N CYS A 189 -9.08 2.16 11.97
CA CYS A 189 -9.84 3.11 12.81
C CYS A 189 -10.38 2.39 14.06
N ALA A 190 -9.54 2.31 15.09
CA ALA A 190 -9.84 1.57 16.32
C ALA A 190 -10.92 2.24 17.17
N GLY A 191 -10.99 3.58 17.20
CA GLY A 191 -11.99 4.32 17.98
C GLY A 191 -13.41 4.08 17.48
N ALA A 192 -13.61 4.16 16.16
CA ALA A 192 -14.88 3.85 15.50
C ALA A 192 -15.29 2.40 15.77
N LEU A 193 -14.35 1.46 15.64
CA LEU A 193 -14.60 0.04 15.90
C LEU A 193 -14.94 -0.22 17.39
N ALA A 194 -14.29 0.48 18.32
CA ALA A 194 -14.61 0.39 19.74
C ALA A 194 -16.04 0.86 20.03
N LYS A 195 -16.48 1.96 19.39
CA LYS A 195 -17.87 2.44 19.50
C LYS A 195 -18.88 1.45 18.92
N VAL A 196 -18.57 0.79 17.80
CA VAL A 196 -19.39 -0.32 17.27
C VAL A 196 -19.53 -1.40 18.33
N LYS A 197 -18.40 -1.86 18.88
CA LYS A 197 -18.39 -2.89 19.92
C LYS A 197 -19.19 -2.47 21.14
N GLU A 198 -19.04 -1.24 21.63
CA GLU A 198 -19.80 -0.71 22.76
C GLU A 198 -21.31 -0.66 22.48
N HIS A 199 -21.70 -0.14 21.30
CA HIS A 199 -23.10 0.00 20.89
C HIS A 199 -23.86 -1.33 20.93
N PHE A 200 -23.19 -2.42 20.54
CA PHE A 200 -23.76 -3.77 20.55
C PHE A 200 -23.52 -4.54 21.86
N GLY A 201 -23.05 -3.88 22.93
CA GLY A 201 -22.83 -4.50 24.24
C GLY A 201 -21.63 -5.47 24.28
N GLY A 202 -20.66 -5.27 23.40
CA GLY A 202 -19.56 -6.19 23.12
C GLY A 202 -19.77 -6.99 21.84
N TRP A 203 -18.97 -8.05 21.67
CA TRP A 203 -19.22 -9.06 20.64
C TRP A 203 -20.25 -10.07 21.16
N ASP A 204 -21.47 -9.59 21.38
CA ASP A 204 -22.57 -10.35 21.97
C ASP A 204 -22.77 -11.72 21.26
N PRO A 205 -22.67 -12.85 21.97
CA PRO A 205 -22.89 -14.18 21.41
C PRO A 205 -24.26 -14.38 20.73
N ALA A 206 -25.27 -13.57 21.06
CA ALA A 206 -26.59 -13.61 20.39
C ALA A 206 -26.61 -12.85 19.04
N THR A 207 -25.52 -12.16 18.69
CA THR A 207 -25.36 -11.40 17.44
C THR A 207 -24.25 -12.00 16.58
N LEU A 208 -24.54 -12.23 15.29
CA LEU A 208 -23.52 -12.57 14.30
C LEU A 208 -22.88 -11.29 13.74
N PHE A 209 -21.58 -11.13 13.93
CA PHE A 209 -20.80 -10.03 13.37
C PHE A 209 -20.04 -10.49 12.13
N VAL A 210 -20.21 -9.76 11.03
CA VAL A 210 -19.51 -10.01 9.76
C VAL A 210 -18.73 -8.77 9.36
N PHE A 211 -17.41 -8.84 9.37
CA PHE A 211 -16.54 -7.78 8.85
C PHE A 211 -16.36 -7.98 7.35
N VAL A 212 -16.54 -6.93 6.55
CA VAL A 212 -16.46 -7.03 5.08
C VAL A 212 -15.05 -6.90 4.51
N GLY A 213 -14.03 -6.84 5.35
CA GLY A 213 -12.62 -6.73 4.97
C GLY A 213 -12.03 -5.35 5.23
N ASP A 214 -10.80 -5.16 4.76
CA ASP A 214 -10.00 -3.95 4.95
C ASP A 214 -9.97 -3.51 6.43
N LEU A 215 -9.53 -4.44 7.29
CA LEU A 215 -9.39 -4.14 8.72
C LEU A 215 -8.33 -3.08 8.98
N PHE A 216 -7.27 -3.12 8.17
CA PHE A 216 -6.10 -2.25 8.26
C PHE A 216 -5.98 -1.40 7.01
N ASP A 217 -4.99 -0.48 7.03
CA ASP A 217 -4.65 0.54 6.01
C ASP A 217 -5.17 1.95 6.41
N ARG A 218 -4.43 3.01 6.02
CA ARG A 218 -4.67 4.47 6.19
C ARG A 218 -4.95 5.07 7.59
N GLY A 219 -5.72 4.41 8.45
CA GLY A 219 -6.19 4.93 9.73
C GLY A 219 -5.11 5.07 10.80
N PRO A 220 -5.48 5.65 11.95
CA PRO A 220 -4.52 6.06 12.97
C PRO A 220 -3.97 4.91 13.83
N ASP A 221 -4.72 3.82 14.02
CA ASP A 221 -4.42 2.81 15.03
C ASP A 221 -4.71 1.37 14.57
N ALA A 222 -3.81 0.82 13.75
CA ALA A 222 -3.90 -0.58 13.33
C ALA A 222 -3.70 -1.56 14.50
N ALA A 223 -2.95 -1.17 15.53
CA ALA A 223 -2.71 -2.03 16.70
C ALA A 223 -3.98 -2.19 17.51
N GLY A 224 -4.70 -1.10 17.81
CA GLY A 224 -5.98 -1.12 18.51
C GLY A 224 -7.05 -1.92 17.76
N VAL A 225 -7.11 -1.83 16.42
CA VAL A 225 -8.02 -2.68 15.63
C VAL A 225 -7.69 -4.16 15.81
N LEU A 226 -6.40 -4.52 15.76
CA LEU A 226 -5.97 -5.89 15.99
C LEU A 226 -6.31 -6.35 17.41
N ASP A 227 -6.13 -5.51 18.43
CA ASP A 227 -6.46 -5.80 19.83
C ASP A 227 -7.97 -6.05 20.01
N LEU A 228 -8.82 -5.19 19.44
CA LEU A 228 -10.28 -5.27 19.55
C LEU A 228 -10.87 -6.58 18.99
N ILE A 229 -10.17 -7.19 18.03
CA ILE A 229 -10.56 -8.44 17.37
C ILE A 229 -9.80 -9.65 17.96
N ALA A 230 -8.48 -9.58 18.04
CA ALA A 230 -7.63 -10.70 18.42
C ALA A 230 -7.63 -11.00 19.93
N ASP A 231 -7.83 -10.00 20.81
CA ASP A 231 -7.91 -10.25 22.26
C ASP A 231 -9.26 -10.85 22.68
N GLN A 232 -10.12 -11.11 21.72
CA GLN A 232 -11.36 -11.87 21.89
C GLN A 232 -11.15 -13.35 21.60
N ALA A 233 -9.91 -13.74 21.29
CA ALA A 233 -9.55 -15.11 21.07
C ALA A 233 -9.92 -15.98 22.29
N ASP A 234 -10.56 -17.12 22.04
CA ASP A 234 -10.83 -18.12 23.06
C ASP A 234 -9.53 -18.75 23.60
N ALA A 235 -9.66 -19.68 24.53
CA ALA A 235 -8.51 -20.35 25.16
C ALA A 235 -7.61 -21.11 24.16
N ASP A 236 -8.14 -21.47 22.97
CA ASP A 236 -7.41 -22.12 21.89
C ASP A 236 -6.87 -21.11 20.86
N GLY A 237 -7.03 -19.83 21.14
CA GLY A 237 -6.57 -18.72 20.33
C GLY A 237 -7.52 -18.37 19.18
N GLY A 238 -8.67 -19.04 19.03
CA GLY A 238 -9.65 -18.87 17.95
C GLY A 238 -10.57 -17.67 18.15
N LEU A 239 -11.01 -17.01 17.07
CA LEU A 239 -12.02 -15.95 17.21
C LEU A 239 -13.35 -16.55 17.68
N PRO A 240 -14.19 -15.78 18.39
CA PRO A 240 -15.54 -16.21 18.72
C PRO A 240 -16.31 -16.67 17.48
N ASP A 241 -17.06 -17.78 17.60
CA ASP A 241 -17.87 -18.37 16.52
C ASP A 241 -18.86 -17.40 15.86
N ASN A 242 -19.23 -16.33 16.57
CA ASN A 242 -20.14 -15.29 16.12
C ASN A 242 -19.42 -14.13 15.42
N ILE A 243 -18.13 -14.27 15.07
CA ILE A 243 -17.38 -13.30 14.27
C ILE A 243 -16.87 -13.97 12.99
N ILE A 244 -17.27 -13.41 11.84
CA ILE A 244 -16.79 -13.81 10.51
C ILE A 244 -16.02 -12.65 9.90
N LEU A 245 -14.82 -12.93 9.40
CA LEU A 245 -13.99 -11.94 8.70
C LEU A 245 -13.99 -12.26 7.21
N VAL A 246 -14.59 -11.42 6.37
CA VAL A 246 -14.44 -11.49 4.92
C VAL A 246 -13.14 -10.78 4.54
N GLU A 247 -12.36 -11.37 3.64
CA GLU A 247 -11.06 -10.83 3.25
C GLU A 247 -11.20 -9.63 2.30
N GLY A 248 -10.56 -8.51 2.65
CA GLY A 248 -10.44 -7.32 1.82
C GLY A 248 -9.15 -7.23 1.02
N ASN A 249 -9.07 -6.27 0.11
CA ASN A 249 -7.91 -6.16 -0.78
C ASN A 249 -6.67 -5.63 -0.04
N HIS A 250 -6.82 -4.78 0.97
CA HIS A 250 -5.70 -4.37 1.82
C HIS A 250 -5.27 -5.49 2.77
N ASP A 251 -6.18 -6.37 3.18
CA ASP A 251 -5.83 -7.57 3.96
C ASP A 251 -4.95 -8.53 3.15
N GLU A 252 -5.26 -8.74 1.86
CA GLU A 252 -4.41 -9.50 0.94
C GLU A 252 -3.04 -8.82 0.75
N HIS A 253 -2.99 -7.49 0.61
CA HIS A 253 -1.71 -6.77 0.55
C HIS A 253 -0.88 -7.02 1.83
N LEU A 254 -1.51 -6.96 3.00
CA LEU A 254 -0.86 -7.21 4.27
C LEU A 254 -0.35 -8.66 4.37
N ARG A 255 -1.12 -9.64 3.88
CA ARG A 255 -0.70 -11.04 3.75
C ARG A 255 0.56 -11.16 2.90
N MET A 256 0.56 -10.54 1.72
CA MET A 256 1.72 -10.57 0.82
C MET A 256 2.96 -9.90 1.44
N LEU A 257 2.78 -8.81 2.19
CA LEU A 257 3.87 -8.15 2.91
C LEU A 257 4.45 -9.03 4.02
N CYS A 258 3.61 -9.63 4.86
CA CYS A 258 4.07 -10.51 5.94
C CYS A 258 4.80 -11.73 5.38
N ALA A 259 4.28 -12.28 4.29
CA ALA A 259 4.85 -13.43 3.64
C ALA A 259 6.08 -13.11 2.76
N ASP A 260 6.56 -11.87 2.64
CA ASP A 260 7.63 -11.43 1.72
C ASP A 260 7.41 -11.84 0.25
N VAL A 261 6.15 -11.83 -0.18
CA VAL A 261 5.79 -12.04 -1.59
C VAL A 261 5.93 -10.69 -2.28
N ARG A 262 6.85 -10.57 -3.25
CA ARG A 262 7.04 -9.32 -4.01
C ARG A 262 5.71 -8.81 -4.56
N GLY A 263 5.25 -7.70 -3.98
CA GLY A 263 4.01 -7.00 -4.31
C GLY A 263 4.26 -5.56 -4.78
N GLY A 264 3.18 -4.82 -5.01
CA GLY A 264 3.25 -3.40 -5.34
C GLY A 264 3.79 -2.55 -4.18
N SER A 265 3.92 -1.24 -4.43
CA SER A 265 4.20 -0.29 -3.35
C SER A 265 2.91 0.00 -2.58
N TRP A 266 2.82 -0.51 -1.34
CA TRP A 266 1.69 -0.30 -0.43
C TRP A 266 2.16 0.45 0.83
N PRO A 267 2.37 1.77 0.77
CA PRO A 267 2.94 2.53 1.88
C PRO A 267 2.04 2.52 3.13
N ASP A 268 0.72 2.59 2.95
CA ASP A 268 -0.24 2.62 4.04
C ASP A 268 -0.38 1.28 4.77
N THR A 269 -0.46 0.19 4.00
CA THR A 269 -0.45 -1.17 4.56
C THR A 269 0.86 -1.45 5.30
N ARG A 270 2.01 -0.94 4.80
CA ARG A 270 3.30 -1.02 5.51
C ARG A 270 3.29 -0.23 6.81
N GLU A 271 2.66 0.95 6.82
CA GLU A 271 2.52 1.75 8.02
C GLU A 271 1.62 1.06 9.06
N SER A 272 0.51 0.46 8.64
CA SER A 272 -0.35 -0.32 9.54
C SER A 272 0.39 -1.52 10.14
N ARG A 273 1.19 -2.23 9.33
CA ARG A 273 2.10 -3.27 9.83
C ARG A 273 3.11 -2.70 10.83
N ARG A 274 3.68 -1.52 10.57
CA ARG A 274 4.63 -0.86 11.49
C ARG A 274 3.97 -0.53 12.83
N GLN A 275 2.76 0.02 12.82
CA GLN A 275 1.97 0.31 14.03
C GLN A 275 1.76 -0.96 14.88
N ILE A 276 1.33 -2.06 14.25
CA ILE A 276 1.14 -3.36 14.91
C ILE A 276 2.46 -3.88 15.51
N LEU A 277 3.56 -3.81 14.76
CA LEU A 277 4.86 -4.28 15.28
C LEU A 277 5.38 -3.39 16.42
N ALA A 278 5.09 -2.08 16.38
CA ALA A 278 5.48 -1.13 17.40
C ALA A 278 4.74 -1.35 18.73
N SER A 279 3.54 -1.97 18.72
CA SER A 279 2.83 -2.35 19.95
C SER A 279 3.40 -3.59 20.64
N GLY A 280 4.41 -4.24 20.05
CA GLY A 280 5.02 -5.48 20.55
C GLY A 280 4.43 -6.76 19.94
N ARG A 281 3.41 -6.65 19.09
CA ARG A 281 2.91 -7.77 18.28
C ARG A 281 3.89 -8.14 17.18
N ARG A 282 3.71 -9.33 16.60
CA ARG A 282 4.60 -9.93 15.59
C ARG A 282 3.83 -10.18 14.30
N ASN A 283 4.56 -10.36 13.19
CA ASN A 283 3.94 -10.77 11.92
C ASN A 283 3.12 -12.06 12.06
N GLY A 284 3.52 -12.98 12.93
CA GLY A 284 2.76 -14.20 13.19
C GLY A 284 1.34 -13.94 13.73
N ASP A 285 1.13 -12.85 14.47
CA ASP A 285 -0.19 -12.49 15.01
C ASP A 285 -1.09 -11.95 13.88
N ILE A 286 -0.51 -11.16 12.97
CA ILE A 286 -1.18 -10.69 11.75
C ILE A 286 -1.54 -11.88 10.85
N GLU A 287 -0.58 -12.78 10.59
CA GLU A 287 -0.77 -13.97 9.77
C GLU A 287 -1.86 -14.89 10.34
N ALA A 288 -1.92 -15.03 11.67
CA ALA A 288 -2.95 -15.83 12.35
C ALA A 288 -4.36 -15.23 12.16
N LEU A 289 -4.50 -13.90 12.25
CA LEU A 289 -5.77 -13.23 11.98
C LEU A 289 -6.18 -13.40 10.50
N LEU A 290 -5.26 -13.09 9.58
CA LEU A 290 -5.51 -13.18 8.14
C LEU A 290 -5.85 -14.62 7.72
N ALA A 291 -5.26 -15.64 8.33
CA ALA A 291 -5.58 -17.05 8.05
C ALA A 291 -7.03 -17.43 8.36
N ARG A 292 -7.76 -16.64 9.15
CA ARG A 292 -9.18 -16.86 9.49
C ARG A 292 -10.14 -16.20 8.52
N MET A 293 -9.65 -15.32 7.65
CA MET A 293 -10.51 -14.61 6.72
C MET A 293 -11.05 -15.55 5.65
N VAL A 294 -12.34 -15.39 5.35
CA VAL A 294 -13.05 -16.13 4.32
C VAL A 294 -13.21 -15.27 3.05
N PRO A 295 -13.27 -15.88 1.86
CA PRO A 295 -13.39 -15.12 0.61
C PRO A 295 -14.73 -14.40 0.45
N MET A 296 -15.78 -14.97 1.06
CA MET A 296 -17.16 -14.47 1.09
C MET A 296 -17.95 -15.29 2.11
N VAL A 297 -19.15 -14.82 2.48
CA VAL A 297 -20.12 -15.62 3.22
C VAL A 297 -21.52 -15.48 2.62
N GLY A 298 -22.20 -16.62 2.46
CA GLY A 298 -23.63 -16.67 2.14
C GLY A 298 -24.41 -17.00 3.41
N LEU A 299 -25.41 -16.20 3.75
CA LEU A 299 -26.22 -16.35 4.96
C LEU A 299 -27.71 -16.39 4.62
N ARG A 300 -28.44 -17.26 5.31
CA ARG A 300 -29.90 -17.23 5.38
C ARG A 300 -30.30 -16.64 6.72
N PHE A 301 -30.95 -15.48 6.72
CA PHE A 301 -31.38 -14.78 7.92
C PHE A 301 -32.65 -13.96 7.65
N ALA A 302 -33.57 -13.87 8.62
CA ALA A 302 -34.85 -13.17 8.49
C ALA A 302 -35.64 -13.53 7.20
N GLY A 303 -35.54 -14.77 6.73
CA GLY A 303 -36.22 -15.24 5.51
C GLY A 303 -35.59 -14.79 4.19
N GLU A 304 -34.38 -14.22 4.19
CA GLU A 304 -33.68 -13.71 3.02
C GLU A 304 -32.33 -14.41 2.78
N HIS A 305 -31.90 -14.44 1.51
CA HIS A 305 -30.54 -14.84 1.13
C HIS A 305 -29.64 -13.61 1.09
N ILE A 306 -28.55 -13.65 1.84
CA ILE A 306 -27.63 -12.53 2.02
C ILE A 306 -26.25 -12.98 1.56
N LEU A 307 -25.69 -12.27 0.59
CA LEU A 307 -24.32 -12.46 0.11
C LEU A 307 -23.45 -11.32 0.62
N VAL A 308 -22.47 -11.66 1.47
CA VAL A 308 -21.46 -10.73 1.94
C VAL A 308 -20.15 -11.02 1.24
N THR A 309 -19.65 -10.03 0.51
CA THR A 309 -18.36 -10.05 -0.20
C THR A 309 -17.64 -8.74 0.07
N HIS A 310 -16.34 -8.67 -0.20
CA HIS A 310 -15.64 -7.39 -0.04
C HIS A 310 -16.12 -6.33 -1.04
N ALA A 311 -16.30 -6.68 -2.32
CA ALA A 311 -16.59 -5.68 -3.36
C ALA A 311 -17.83 -5.93 -4.24
N GLY A 312 -18.67 -6.93 -3.95
CA GLY A 312 -19.91 -7.18 -4.70
C GLY A 312 -19.73 -7.77 -6.12
N LEU A 313 -20.71 -8.56 -6.54
CA LEU A 313 -20.71 -9.29 -7.81
C LEU A 313 -21.88 -8.88 -8.69
N ASP A 314 -21.69 -8.93 -10.01
CA ASP A 314 -22.79 -8.72 -10.94
C ASP A 314 -23.79 -9.91 -10.89
N PRO A 315 -25.09 -9.66 -11.13
CA PRO A 315 -26.13 -10.69 -11.09
C PRO A 315 -25.88 -11.90 -11.99
N VAL A 316 -25.29 -11.71 -13.17
CA VAL A 316 -25.01 -12.82 -14.11
C VAL A 316 -23.93 -13.74 -13.53
N THR A 317 -22.91 -13.17 -12.89
CA THR A 317 -21.91 -13.95 -12.16
C THR A 317 -22.57 -14.74 -11.02
N ILE A 318 -23.46 -14.11 -10.25
CA ILE A 318 -24.20 -14.76 -9.15
C ILE A 318 -25.04 -15.94 -9.68
N ASP A 319 -25.87 -15.71 -10.70
CA ASP A 319 -26.72 -16.75 -11.30
C ASP A 319 -25.92 -17.95 -11.82
N ARG A 320 -24.70 -17.70 -12.33
CA ARG A 320 -23.81 -18.76 -12.83
C ARG A 320 -23.27 -19.65 -11.72
N ILE A 321 -23.00 -19.08 -10.54
CA ILE A 321 -22.31 -19.80 -9.46
C ILE A 321 -23.24 -20.33 -8.39
N VAL A 322 -24.50 -19.87 -8.35
CA VAL A 322 -25.45 -20.26 -7.33
C VAL A 322 -26.27 -21.48 -7.75
N THR A 323 -26.51 -22.39 -6.83
CA THR A 323 -27.44 -23.51 -7.01
C THR A 323 -28.25 -23.69 -5.74
N GLU A 324 -29.58 -23.70 -5.87
CA GLU A 324 -30.48 -23.96 -4.75
C GLU A 324 -30.51 -25.46 -4.43
N ARG A 325 -30.30 -25.78 -3.15
CA ARG A 325 -30.30 -27.15 -2.63
C ARG A 325 -31.71 -27.58 -2.28
N GLU A 326 -31.90 -28.88 -2.01
CA GLU A 326 -33.19 -29.44 -1.60
C GLU A 326 -33.72 -28.86 -0.28
N ASP A 327 -32.83 -28.39 0.61
CA ASP A 327 -33.16 -27.74 1.88
C ASP A 327 -33.47 -26.24 1.73
N GLY A 328 -33.48 -25.71 0.50
CA GLY A 328 -33.74 -24.30 0.20
C GLY A 328 -32.55 -23.37 0.42
N LEU A 329 -31.40 -23.89 0.89
CA LEU A 329 -30.17 -23.12 1.03
C LEU A 329 -29.41 -23.06 -0.29
N LEU A 330 -28.59 -22.02 -0.44
CA LEU A 330 -27.78 -21.82 -1.64
C LEU A 330 -26.38 -22.45 -1.52
N SER A 331 -25.92 -23.07 -2.60
CA SER A 331 -24.52 -23.45 -2.82
C SER A 331 -23.87 -22.48 -3.79
N TRP A 332 -22.62 -22.12 -3.54
CA TRP A 332 -21.86 -21.14 -4.32
C TRP A 332 -20.57 -21.76 -4.89
N ASP A 333 -20.56 -22.09 -6.18
CA ASP A 333 -19.40 -22.69 -6.86
C ASP A 333 -18.39 -21.60 -7.28
N LEU A 334 -17.33 -21.44 -6.49
CA LEU A 334 -16.26 -20.46 -6.75
C LEU A 334 -15.13 -21.00 -7.63
N THR A 335 -15.28 -22.19 -8.23
CA THR A 335 -14.22 -22.83 -9.02
C THR A 335 -13.67 -21.91 -10.12
N GLU A 336 -14.54 -21.13 -10.74
CA GLU A 336 -14.22 -20.21 -11.84
C GLU A 336 -14.24 -18.73 -11.44
N VAL A 337 -14.42 -18.42 -10.15
CA VAL A 337 -14.40 -17.05 -9.62
C VAL A 337 -13.08 -16.84 -8.86
N PRO A 338 -12.11 -16.10 -9.43
CA PRO A 338 -10.86 -15.84 -8.74
C PRO A 338 -11.09 -14.93 -7.53
N MET A 339 -10.29 -15.12 -6.48
CA MET A 339 -10.37 -14.24 -5.31
C MET A 339 -10.20 -12.76 -5.67
N LEU A 340 -9.37 -12.44 -6.67
CA LEU A 340 -9.23 -11.06 -7.15
C LEU A 340 -10.56 -10.43 -7.57
N GLN A 341 -11.52 -11.21 -8.10
CA GLN A 341 -12.86 -10.70 -8.42
C GLN A 341 -13.71 -10.46 -7.16
N LEU A 342 -13.50 -11.22 -6.08
CA LEU A 342 -14.19 -10.96 -4.81
C LEU A 342 -13.62 -9.73 -4.08
N LEU A 343 -12.31 -9.51 -4.21
CA LEU A 343 -11.58 -8.35 -3.67
C LEU A 343 -11.87 -7.06 -4.43
N LEU A 344 -11.89 -7.09 -5.75
CA LEU A 344 -12.07 -5.89 -6.57
C LEU A 344 -13.51 -5.72 -7.07
N GLY A 345 -14.30 -6.79 -7.04
CA GLY A 345 -15.70 -6.80 -7.47
C GLY A 345 -15.86 -6.79 -8.99
N SER A 346 -17.08 -7.06 -9.45
CA SER A 346 -17.42 -6.95 -10.88
C SER A 346 -17.23 -5.50 -11.38
N SER A 347 -16.66 -5.35 -12.58
CA SER A 347 -16.24 -4.06 -13.14
C SER A 347 -16.38 -4.05 -14.66
N GLU A 348 -16.20 -2.88 -15.27
CA GLU A 348 -16.14 -2.77 -16.73
C GLU A 348 -15.04 -3.65 -17.32
N ARG A 349 -15.27 -4.21 -18.51
CA ARG A 349 -14.36 -5.17 -19.16
C ARG A 349 -12.93 -4.62 -19.31
N SER A 350 -12.78 -3.36 -19.70
CA SER A 350 -11.49 -2.68 -19.88
C SER A 350 -10.71 -2.62 -18.55
N THR A 351 -11.39 -2.25 -17.47
CA THR A 351 -10.83 -2.13 -16.11
C THR A 351 -10.50 -3.50 -15.53
N ALA A 352 -11.42 -4.47 -15.66
CA ALA A 352 -11.21 -5.85 -15.23
C ALA A 352 -10.04 -6.52 -15.98
N PHE A 353 -9.89 -6.27 -17.29
CA PHE A 353 -8.77 -6.79 -18.08
C PHE A 353 -7.40 -6.30 -17.59
N GLN A 354 -7.36 -5.12 -16.97
CA GLN A 354 -6.16 -4.55 -16.36
C GLN A 354 -5.92 -5.02 -14.91
N GLY A 355 -6.81 -5.87 -14.36
CA GLY A 355 -6.76 -6.29 -12.96
C GLY A 355 -7.08 -5.16 -11.98
N ARG A 356 -8.02 -4.28 -12.34
CA ARG A 356 -8.47 -3.13 -11.54
C ARG A 356 -9.97 -3.17 -11.31
N SER A 357 -10.46 -2.37 -10.36
CA SER A 357 -11.89 -2.13 -10.13
C SER A 357 -12.35 -0.76 -10.66
N SER A 358 -13.61 -0.66 -11.05
CA SER A 358 -14.31 0.61 -11.25
C SER A 358 -15.08 0.98 -10.00
N TYR A 359 -14.85 2.20 -9.53
CA TYR A 359 -15.45 2.74 -8.32
C TYR A 359 -16.57 3.75 -8.60
N GLU A 360 -17.07 3.79 -9.83
CA GLU A 360 -18.15 4.67 -10.24
C GLU A 360 -19.49 4.18 -9.67
N ARG A 361 -20.34 5.11 -9.20
CA ARG A 361 -21.68 4.81 -8.67
C ARG A 361 -22.56 4.01 -9.65
N ALA A 362 -22.36 4.23 -10.95
CA ALA A 362 -23.08 3.51 -11.99
C ALA A 362 -22.86 1.98 -11.93
N VAL A 363 -21.75 1.53 -11.34
CA VAL A 363 -21.47 0.11 -11.14
C VAL A 363 -22.36 -0.49 -10.05
N GLU A 364 -22.57 0.22 -8.93
CA GLU A 364 -23.39 -0.25 -7.80
C GLU A 364 -24.83 -0.55 -8.24
N LEU A 365 -25.41 0.32 -9.08
CA LEU A 365 -26.74 0.13 -9.65
C LEU A 365 -26.89 -1.19 -10.43
N ARG A 366 -25.80 -1.71 -10.99
CA ARG A 366 -25.77 -2.94 -11.79
C ARG A 366 -25.58 -4.20 -10.95
N LEU A 367 -25.34 -4.06 -9.63
CA LEU A 367 -25.18 -5.20 -8.72
C LEU A 367 -26.53 -5.74 -8.21
N SER A 368 -27.62 -4.98 -8.36
CA SER A 368 -28.95 -5.37 -7.87
C SER A 368 -29.37 -6.76 -8.34
N HIS A 369 -29.64 -7.67 -7.40
CA HIS A 369 -30.14 -9.01 -7.69
C HIS A 369 -31.56 -9.18 -7.11
N PRO A 370 -32.51 -9.83 -7.82
CA PRO A 370 -33.91 -9.87 -7.39
C PRO A 370 -34.17 -10.72 -6.14
N ARG A 371 -33.31 -11.71 -5.85
CA ARG A 371 -33.49 -12.67 -4.73
C ARG A 371 -32.43 -12.61 -3.64
N ILE A 372 -31.34 -11.88 -3.87
CA ILE A 372 -30.14 -11.93 -3.01
C ILE A 372 -29.82 -10.51 -2.59
N LEU A 373 -29.74 -10.30 -1.28
CA LEU A 373 -29.24 -9.07 -0.68
C LEU A 373 -27.70 -9.09 -0.72
N GLN A 374 -27.09 -8.16 -1.45
CA GLN A 374 -25.64 -7.99 -1.44
C GLN A 374 -25.25 -6.93 -0.41
N VAL A 375 -24.24 -7.26 0.42
CA VAL A 375 -23.60 -6.33 1.34
C VAL A 375 -22.10 -6.39 1.13
N HIS A 376 -21.45 -5.23 0.96
CA HIS A 376 -20.02 -5.17 0.66
C HIS A 376 -19.33 -3.90 1.12
N GLY A 377 -18.02 -3.98 1.34
CA GLY A 377 -17.17 -2.92 1.86
C GLY A 377 -16.55 -2.00 0.83
N HIS A 378 -16.15 -2.48 -0.34
CA HIS A 378 -15.16 -1.83 -1.18
C HIS A 378 -15.72 -1.27 -2.50
N ARG A 379 -16.35 -0.09 -2.46
CA ARG A 379 -16.76 0.72 -3.65
C ARG A 379 -17.07 2.19 -3.28
N ASN A 380 -16.09 3.10 -3.30
CA ASN A 380 -16.41 4.52 -3.01
C ASN A 380 -15.37 5.55 -3.53
N GLY A 381 -14.87 5.35 -4.74
CA GLY A 381 -13.65 5.98 -5.26
C GLY A 381 -13.59 7.51 -5.24
N THR A 382 -14.71 8.23 -5.13
CA THR A 382 -14.74 9.70 -5.04
C THR A 382 -16.08 10.29 -4.52
N ARG A 383 -16.80 9.70 -3.53
CA ARG A 383 -18.00 10.41 -2.99
C ARG A 383 -17.59 11.76 -2.36
N SER A 384 -18.35 12.82 -2.62
CA SER A 384 -18.28 14.11 -1.91
C SER A 384 -19.53 14.39 -1.08
N GLU A 385 -20.45 13.43 -1.05
CA GLU A 385 -21.71 13.47 -0.32
C GLU A 385 -21.54 12.59 0.93
N GLU A 386 -21.58 13.21 2.11
CA GLU A 386 -21.58 12.54 3.41
C GLU A 386 -22.98 12.63 4.03
N PRO A 387 -23.51 11.55 4.65
CA PRO A 387 -23.20 10.14 4.42
C PRO A 387 -23.83 9.61 3.11
N GLY A 388 -23.26 8.53 2.56
CA GLY A 388 -23.81 7.85 1.38
C GLY A 388 -25.25 7.37 1.61
N PRO A 389 -26.04 7.13 0.55
CA PRO A 389 -27.45 6.73 0.72
C PRO A 389 -27.57 5.45 1.54
N ALA A 390 -28.63 5.33 2.35
CA ALA A 390 -28.91 4.14 3.16
C ALA A 390 -28.88 2.82 2.35
N LEU A 391 -29.17 2.91 1.05
CA LEU A 391 -29.07 1.83 0.05
C LEU A 391 -28.33 2.33 -1.18
N ALA A 392 -27.36 1.55 -1.69
CA ALA A 392 -26.65 1.89 -2.93
C ALA A 392 -27.51 1.60 -4.18
N ALA A 393 -28.26 0.49 -4.14
CA ALA A 393 -29.24 0.08 -5.13
C ALA A 393 -30.25 -0.89 -4.48
N PRO A 394 -31.36 -1.27 -5.14
CA PRO A 394 -32.24 -2.32 -4.64
C PRO A 394 -31.47 -3.60 -4.31
N ASN A 395 -31.60 -4.09 -3.07
CA ASN A 395 -30.87 -5.26 -2.57
C ASN A 395 -29.33 -5.11 -2.57
N VAL A 396 -28.79 -3.88 -2.50
CA VAL A 396 -27.34 -3.63 -2.43
C VAL A 396 -27.01 -2.60 -1.36
N TYR A 397 -26.16 -2.99 -0.40
CA TYR A 397 -25.56 -2.12 0.61
C TYR A 397 -24.04 -2.00 0.38
N THR A 398 -23.56 -0.75 0.25
CA THR A 398 -22.13 -0.43 0.22
C THR A 398 -21.75 0.25 1.54
N LEU A 399 -20.83 -0.38 2.27
CA LEU A 399 -20.40 0.07 3.60
C LEU A 399 -19.06 0.82 3.60
N GLU A 400 -18.42 1.08 2.45
CA GLU A 400 -17.29 2.02 2.38
C GLU A 400 -17.77 3.45 2.59
N HIS A 401 -17.46 4.04 3.74
CA HIS A 401 -17.84 5.42 4.08
C HIS A 401 -16.63 6.26 4.51
N ARG A 402 -15.40 5.81 4.19
CA ARG A 402 -14.12 6.50 4.41
C ARG A 402 -13.90 6.97 5.84
N VAL A 403 -14.06 6.07 6.81
CA VAL A 403 -13.85 6.36 8.23
C VAL A 403 -12.48 7.00 8.50
N GLU A 404 -11.45 6.61 7.78
CA GLU A 404 -10.08 7.12 7.90
C GLU A 404 -9.89 8.57 7.41
N HIS A 405 -10.91 9.13 6.76
CA HIS A 405 -10.89 10.44 6.11
C HIS A 405 -12.02 11.34 6.61
N GLY A 406 -12.45 11.15 7.86
CA GLY A 406 -13.47 11.98 8.51
C GLY A 406 -14.91 11.58 8.18
N GLY A 407 -15.10 10.47 7.43
CA GLY A 407 -16.41 9.87 7.25
C GLY A 407 -16.78 8.96 8.42
N HIS A 408 -17.42 7.83 8.13
CA HIS A 408 -17.95 6.93 9.17
C HIS A 408 -17.59 5.48 8.90
N LEU A 409 -17.44 4.70 9.97
CA LEU A 409 -17.54 3.26 9.91
C LEU A 409 -19.03 2.91 9.81
N ALA A 410 -19.47 2.54 8.61
CA ALA A 410 -20.85 2.17 8.35
C ALA A 410 -21.11 0.72 8.76
N VAL A 411 -22.22 0.49 9.46
CA VAL A 411 -22.60 -0.83 9.97
C VAL A 411 -24.07 -1.11 9.67
N LEU A 412 -24.34 -2.21 8.97
CA LEU A 412 -25.69 -2.67 8.69
C LEU A 412 -26.13 -3.68 9.75
N GLN A 413 -27.16 -3.34 10.51
CA GLN A 413 -27.89 -4.25 11.38
C GLN A 413 -29.11 -4.81 10.64
N ILE A 414 -29.33 -6.11 10.77
CA ILE A 414 -30.55 -6.82 10.36
C ILE A 414 -31.05 -7.60 11.57
N ASP A 415 -32.27 -7.33 12.02
CA ASP A 415 -32.91 -8.03 13.14
C ASP A 415 -33.72 -9.24 12.63
N ALA A 416 -34.05 -10.18 13.51
CA ALA A 416 -34.76 -11.42 13.15
C ALA A 416 -36.14 -11.20 12.50
N ASP A 417 -36.76 -10.03 12.70
CA ASP A 417 -38.02 -9.63 12.06
C ASP A 417 -37.83 -9.05 10.63
N GLY A 418 -36.59 -8.93 10.17
CA GLY A 418 -36.21 -8.38 8.87
C GLY A 418 -35.97 -6.87 8.87
N THR A 419 -36.13 -6.18 10.01
CA THR A 419 -35.82 -4.75 10.13
C THR A 419 -34.35 -4.50 9.86
N ARG A 420 -34.05 -3.47 9.06
CA ARG A 420 -32.68 -3.10 8.67
C ARG A 420 -32.37 -1.69 9.12
N THR A 421 -31.25 -1.53 9.83
CA THR A 421 -30.79 -0.24 10.34
C THR A 421 -29.35 -0.02 9.92
N LEU A 422 -29.06 1.13 9.33
CA LEU A 422 -27.68 1.55 9.03
C LEU A 422 -27.20 2.48 10.15
N HIS A 423 -26.12 2.09 10.80
CA HIS A 423 -25.44 2.87 11.82
C HIS A 423 -24.17 3.48 11.26
N ALA A 424 -23.77 4.62 11.81
CA ALA A 424 -22.56 5.33 11.43
C ALA A 424 -21.78 5.67 12.71
N PHE A 425 -20.50 5.28 12.74
CA PHE A 425 -19.61 5.52 13.87
C PHE A 425 -18.39 6.30 13.39
N GLU A 426 -18.08 7.40 14.06
CA GLU A 426 -16.92 8.23 13.72
C GLU A 426 -15.67 7.73 14.44
N GLU A 427 -14.52 7.84 13.80
CA GLU A 427 -13.23 7.65 14.48
C GLU A 427 -13.03 8.75 15.52
N ASP A 428 -12.42 8.40 16.65
CA ASP A 428 -12.11 9.40 17.66
C ASP A 428 -11.08 10.38 17.12
N HIS A 429 -11.50 11.64 17.04
CA HIS A 429 -10.60 12.76 16.91
C HIS A 429 -10.14 13.18 18.31
N PRO A 430 -8.95 13.78 18.44
CA PRO A 430 -8.48 14.29 19.73
C PRO A 430 -9.56 15.17 20.38
N VAL A 431 -10.02 14.78 21.58
CA VAL A 431 -11.04 15.53 22.32
C VAL A 431 -10.44 16.85 22.74
N LEU A 432 -10.97 17.94 22.20
CA LEU A 432 -10.53 19.29 22.57
C LEU A 432 -11.11 19.62 23.94
N THR A 433 -10.23 19.96 24.89
CA THR A 433 -10.63 20.37 26.24
C THR A 433 -10.10 21.77 26.53
N GLY A 434 -10.56 22.39 27.63
CA GLY A 434 -10.06 23.71 28.04
C GLY A 434 -10.26 24.79 26.98
N ALA A 435 -9.23 25.61 26.74
CA ALA A 435 -9.31 26.72 25.78
C ALA A 435 -9.29 26.23 24.32
N ALA A 436 -8.85 25.00 24.05
CA ALA A 436 -8.91 24.41 22.71
C ALA A 436 -10.33 24.02 22.28
N ALA A 437 -11.27 23.87 23.23
CA ALA A 437 -12.68 23.60 22.92
C ALA A 437 -13.42 24.81 22.33
N ASP A 438 -12.85 26.01 22.42
CA ASP A 438 -13.37 27.19 21.73
C ASP A 438 -13.36 26.95 20.20
N PRO A 439 -14.52 27.05 19.50
CA PRO A 439 -14.59 26.88 18.05
C PRO A 439 -13.69 27.83 17.25
N THR A 440 -13.27 28.95 17.87
CA THR A 440 -12.36 29.92 17.26
C THR A 440 -10.88 29.62 17.49
N SER A 441 -10.56 28.66 18.37
CA SER A 441 -9.18 28.26 18.66
C SER A 441 -8.46 27.73 17.42
N LEU A 442 -7.14 27.82 17.43
CA LEU A 442 -6.32 27.26 16.34
C LEU A 442 -6.53 25.75 16.20
N VAL A 443 -6.61 25.02 17.31
CA VAL A 443 -6.84 23.57 17.28
C VAL A 443 -8.20 23.24 16.66
N ALA A 444 -9.27 23.92 17.06
CA ALA A 444 -10.61 23.71 16.50
C ALA A 444 -10.64 23.98 14.99
N ARG A 445 -10.04 25.09 14.54
CA ARG A 445 -9.94 25.42 13.10
C ARG A 445 -9.13 24.39 12.32
N MET A 446 -8.03 23.88 12.88
CA MET A 446 -7.22 22.84 12.25
C MET A 446 -7.96 21.51 12.16
N SER A 447 -8.63 21.09 13.24
CA SER A 447 -9.38 19.83 13.29
C SER A 447 -10.60 19.83 12.38
N ALA A 448 -11.26 20.99 12.22
CA ALA A 448 -12.43 21.14 11.35
C ALA A 448 -12.08 21.26 9.85
N HIS A 449 -10.81 21.43 9.50
CA HIS A 449 -10.42 21.69 8.11
C HIS A 449 -10.29 20.38 7.31
N PRO A 450 -11.04 20.19 6.20
CA PRO A 450 -11.08 18.93 5.47
C PRO A 450 -9.74 18.52 4.85
N GLU A 451 -8.84 19.49 4.66
CA GLU A 451 -7.51 19.28 4.09
C GLU A 451 -6.39 19.28 5.15
N VAL A 452 -6.74 19.23 6.44
CA VAL A 452 -5.79 19.07 7.55
C VAL A 452 -6.14 17.82 8.35
N ARG A 453 -5.11 17.03 8.66
CA ARG A 453 -5.17 15.89 9.57
C ARG A 453 -4.52 16.31 10.88
N VAL A 454 -5.31 16.27 11.95
CA VAL A 454 -4.86 16.49 13.32
C VAL A 454 -4.79 15.15 14.03
N CYS A 455 -3.61 14.78 14.50
CA CYS A 455 -3.38 13.55 15.26
C CYS A 455 -2.62 13.86 16.54
N GLU A 456 -2.89 13.13 17.62
CA GLU A 456 -2.01 13.16 18.79
C GLU A 456 -0.64 12.56 18.43
N VAL A 457 0.43 13.17 18.95
CA VAL A 457 1.81 12.74 18.72
C VAL A 457 2.10 11.53 19.60
N THR A 458 2.49 10.42 18.95
CA THR A 458 2.87 9.19 19.66
C THR A 458 3.97 9.47 20.69
N GLY A 459 3.74 9.02 21.93
CA GLY A 459 4.68 9.21 23.05
C GLY A 459 4.66 10.61 23.67
N MET A 460 3.75 11.50 23.25
CA MET A 460 3.57 12.86 23.79
C MET A 460 2.08 13.16 24.02
N PRO A 461 1.47 12.63 25.10
CA PRO A 461 0.07 12.86 25.41
C PRO A 461 -0.26 14.35 25.52
N GLY A 462 -1.40 14.76 24.96
CA GLY A 462 -1.86 16.15 24.93
C GLY A 462 -1.19 17.01 23.85
N ILE A 463 -0.29 16.47 23.03
CA ILE A 463 0.37 17.21 21.95
C ILE A 463 -0.17 16.73 20.60
N LEU A 464 -0.71 17.65 19.81
CA LEU A 464 -1.32 17.39 18.52
C LEU A 464 -0.38 17.83 17.39
N SER A 465 -0.22 17.01 16.36
CA SER A 465 0.44 17.37 15.10
C SER A 465 -0.61 17.69 14.03
N CYS A 466 -0.49 18.87 13.43
CA CYS A 466 -1.31 19.29 12.30
C CYS A 466 -0.54 19.09 10.99
N ASN A 467 -1.02 18.19 10.13
CA ASN A 467 -0.43 17.90 8.83
C ASN A 467 -1.47 18.07 7.73
N PHE A 468 -1.11 18.70 6.60
CA PHE A 468 -1.99 18.70 5.43
C PHE A 468 -2.30 17.28 4.95
N SER A 469 -3.52 17.09 4.43
CA SER A 469 -3.98 15.82 3.90
C SER A 469 -3.18 15.45 2.63
N ARG A 470 -3.15 14.15 2.28
CA ARG A 470 -2.58 13.73 0.99
C ARG A 470 -3.35 14.28 -0.20
N ARG A 471 -4.65 14.50 -0.02
CA ARG A 471 -5.54 15.06 -1.03
C ARG A 471 -5.16 16.52 -1.31
N ALA A 472 -4.91 17.32 -0.28
CA ALA A 472 -4.37 18.67 -0.38
C ALA A 472 -3.12 18.70 -1.26
N PHE A 473 -2.17 17.80 -0.97
CA PHE A 473 -0.93 17.68 -1.72
C PHE A 473 -1.12 17.24 -3.18
N THR A 474 -1.95 16.22 -3.41
CA THR A 474 -2.11 15.59 -4.73
C THR A 474 -2.95 16.45 -5.68
N LYS A 475 -4.00 17.10 -5.15
CA LYS A 475 -4.93 17.93 -5.92
C LYS A 475 -4.55 19.41 -5.92
N GLY A 476 -3.54 19.81 -5.15
CA GLY A 476 -3.12 21.20 -5.03
C GLY A 476 -4.15 22.08 -4.31
N LEU A 477 -4.89 21.53 -3.35
CA LEU A 477 -5.91 22.25 -2.59
C LEU A 477 -5.21 22.95 -1.42
N TRP A 478 -4.84 24.21 -1.63
CA TRP A 478 -4.09 25.01 -0.69
C TRP A 478 -4.85 26.30 -0.37
N ASP A 479 -5.00 26.58 0.90
CA ASP A 479 -5.54 27.80 1.50
C ASP A 479 -4.68 28.19 2.71
N GLU A 480 -5.05 29.27 3.39
CA GLU A 480 -4.30 29.78 4.54
C GLU A 480 -4.12 28.71 5.64
N THR A 481 -5.18 28.00 6.01
CA THR A 481 -5.18 27.00 7.09
C THR A 481 -4.34 25.77 6.73
N SER A 482 -4.58 25.20 5.55
CA SER A 482 -3.84 24.02 5.07
C SER A 482 -2.36 24.32 4.80
N CYS A 483 -2.01 25.57 4.47
CA CYS A 483 -0.61 25.98 4.35
C CYS A 483 0.10 26.04 5.71
N LYS A 484 -0.61 26.41 6.78
CA LYS A 484 -0.08 26.43 8.16
C LYS A 484 0.14 25.01 8.72
N ALA A 485 -0.60 24.01 8.25
CA ALA A 485 -0.53 22.61 8.70
C ALA A 485 0.72 21.83 8.20
N ARG A 486 1.92 22.34 8.48
CA ARG A 486 3.20 21.71 8.13
C ARG A 486 4.21 21.88 9.28
N GLY A 487 4.40 20.82 10.07
CA GLY A 487 5.26 20.91 11.25
C GLY A 487 4.69 21.86 12.31
N LEU A 488 3.37 21.93 12.42
CA LEU A 488 2.65 22.68 13.44
C LEU A 488 2.24 21.72 14.54
N PHE A 489 2.63 22.03 15.78
CA PHE A 489 2.30 21.23 16.95
C PHE A 489 1.60 22.08 17.99
N LEU A 490 0.46 21.59 18.47
CA LEU A 490 -0.44 22.30 19.37
C LEU A 490 -0.62 21.51 20.67
N ARG A 491 -0.71 22.19 21.82
CA ARG A 491 -1.17 21.55 23.04
C ARG A 491 -2.69 21.51 23.05
N ALA A 492 -3.25 20.33 23.34
CA ALA A 492 -4.68 20.05 23.27
C ALA A 492 -5.50 20.78 24.34
N ASP A 493 -4.89 21.22 25.45
CA ASP A 493 -5.60 21.81 26.60
C ASP A 493 -5.85 23.31 26.42
N ASP A 494 -4.93 24.03 25.78
CA ASP A 494 -4.93 25.49 25.69
C ASP A 494 -4.74 26.04 24.27
N ALA A 495 -4.60 25.16 23.27
CA ALA A 495 -4.30 25.50 21.88
C ALA A 495 -2.97 26.26 21.67
N GLU A 496 -2.05 26.22 22.64
CA GLU A 496 -0.72 26.83 22.48
C GLU A 496 0.06 26.12 21.37
N VAL A 497 0.72 26.90 20.51
CA VAL A 497 1.69 26.36 19.56
C VAL A 497 2.95 25.98 20.35
N VAL A 498 3.23 24.68 20.48
CA VAL A 498 4.39 24.19 21.25
C VAL A 498 5.60 23.89 20.37
N ALA A 499 5.39 23.69 19.07
CA ALA A 499 6.45 23.66 18.09
C ALA A 499 5.97 24.12 16.71
N ARG A 500 6.86 24.78 15.96
CA ARG A 500 6.54 25.45 14.70
C ARG A 500 7.63 25.23 13.65
N GLY A 501 7.23 24.62 12.54
CA GLY A 501 7.97 24.62 11.27
C GLY A 501 7.42 25.67 10.30
N TYR A 502 7.95 25.67 9.08
CA TYR A 502 7.53 26.58 8.02
C TYR A 502 6.09 26.33 7.55
N ASP A 503 5.41 27.42 7.20
CA ASP A 503 4.27 27.34 6.30
C ASP A 503 4.65 26.67 4.98
N LYS A 504 3.67 26.03 4.34
CA LYS A 504 3.86 25.39 3.06
C LYS A 504 4.13 26.45 1.99
N PHE A 505 5.40 26.60 1.60
CA PHE A 505 5.79 27.38 0.42
C PHE A 505 6.01 26.50 -0.82
N PHE A 506 5.87 27.10 -1.99
CA PHE A 506 5.78 26.43 -3.29
C PHE A 506 7.03 26.64 -4.14
N ASN A 507 7.20 25.81 -5.15
CA ASN A 507 8.22 26.06 -6.16
C ASN A 507 7.81 27.27 -7.01
N LEU A 508 8.78 27.98 -7.57
CA LEU A 508 8.51 28.94 -8.64
C LEU A 508 7.77 28.25 -9.80
N GLY A 509 6.72 28.88 -10.32
CA GLY A 509 5.84 28.29 -11.35
C GLY A 509 4.79 27.31 -10.82
N GLN A 510 4.66 27.14 -9.49
CA GLN A 510 3.66 26.28 -8.86
C GLN A 510 2.64 27.10 -8.07
N ALA A 511 1.38 27.08 -8.50
CA ALA A 511 0.27 27.68 -7.75
C ALA A 511 0.10 27.05 -6.35
N PRO A 512 -0.27 27.83 -5.31
CA PRO A 512 -0.55 29.27 -5.33
C PRO A 512 0.69 30.18 -5.24
N GLY A 513 1.91 29.64 -5.29
CA GLY A 513 3.13 30.45 -5.32
C GLY A 513 3.34 31.24 -6.61
N PRO A 514 4.38 32.08 -6.66
CA PRO A 514 4.64 32.97 -7.79
C PRO A 514 4.99 32.19 -9.07
N ALA A 515 4.50 32.68 -10.21
CA ALA A 515 4.69 32.08 -11.52
C ALA A 515 6.13 32.18 -12.04
N GLY A 516 6.86 33.23 -11.63
CA GLY A 516 8.22 33.54 -12.12
C GLY A 516 8.91 34.57 -11.22
N PHE A 517 10.19 34.87 -11.51
CA PHE A 517 10.97 35.83 -10.73
C PHE A 517 10.41 37.26 -10.85
N GLU A 518 9.82 37.60 -11.99
CA GLU A 518 9.17 38.88 -12.23
C GLU A 518 8.03 39.12 -11.24
N GLU A 519 7.26 38.07 -10.93
CA GLU A 519 6.19 38.16 -9.94
C GLU A 519 6.74 38.26 -8.51
N VAL A 520 7.86 37.61 -8.21
CA VAL A 520 8.55 37.76 -6.91
C VAL A 520 8.99 39.20 -6.70
N VAL A 521 9.68 39.80 -7.68
CA VAL A 521 10.15 41.19 -7.65
C VAL A 521 8.96 42.14 -7.51
N ARG A 522 7.95 42.01 -8.38
CA ARG A 522 6.76 42.86 -8.37
C ARG A 522 6.00 42.79 -7.04
N THR A 523 5.89 41.61 -6.43
CA THR A 523 5.18 41.45 -5.15
C THR A 523 6.04 41.93 -3.97
N GLY A 524 7.35 41.95 -4.12
CA GLY A 524 8.31 42.37 -3.11
C GLY A 524 8.61 43.87 -3.08
N VAL A 525 7.97 44.70 -3.91
CA VAL A 525 8.20 46.15 -3.99
C VAL A 525 8.14 46.81 -2.61
N GLY A 526 9.16 47.63 -2.31
CA GLY A 526 9.33 48.34 -1.04
C GLY A 526 9.86 47.49 0.10
N ARG A 527 10.17 46.20 -0.12
CA ARG A 527 10.64 45.26 0.90
C ARG A 527 11.98 44.62 0.53
N PRO A 528 12.74 44.10 1.51
CA PRO A 528 13.97 43.36 1.24
C PRO A 528 13.71 42.09 0.43
N LEU A 529 14.59 41.81 -0.52
CA LEU A 529 14.62 40.57 -1.28
C LEU A 529 15.87 39.78 -0.88
N THR A 530 15.66 38.61 -0.27
CA THR A 530 16.77 37.79 0.22
C THR A 530 16.70 36.37 -0.27
N VAL A 531 17.86 35.73 -0.40
CA VAL A 531 17.98 34.32 -0.78
C VAL A 531 18.88 33.56 0.18
N ARG A 532 18.56 32.28 0.38
CA ARG A 532 19.34 31.34 1.19
C ARG A 532 19.53 30.04 0.41
N ARG A 533 20.74 29.48 0.45
CA ARG A 533 21.02 28.15 -0.11
C ARG A 533 20.02 27.14 0.46
N LYS A 534 19.44 26.32 -0.42
CA LYS A 534 18.59 25.22 0.01
C LYS A 534 19.43 23.94 0.12
N TRP A 535 19.70 23.54 1.36
CA TRP A 535 20.31 22.25 1.67
C TRP A 535 19.38 21.09 1.32
N ASN A 536 19.96 19.92 1.05
CA ASN A 536 19.24 18.73 0.60
C ASN A 536 19.29 17.59 1.63
N GLY A 537 18.35 17.61 2.57
CA GLY A 537 18.16 16.55 3.55
C GLY A 537 16.70 16.45 3.98
N TYR A 538 16.47 16.01 5.22
CA TYR A 538 15.14 15.99 5.82
C TYR A 538 15.04 16.98 6.98
N LEU A 539 13.83 17.50 7.20
CA LEU A 539 13.57 18.52 8.20
C LEU A 539 13.48 17.92 9.61
N GLY A 540 14.26 18.46 10.54
CA GLY A 540 14.08 18.35 11.99
C GLY A 540 13.52 19.65 12.57
N ILE A 541 12.63 19.55 13.55
CA ILE A 541 12.04 20.68 14.28
C ILE A 541 12.38 20.47 15.76
N VAL A 542 13.11 21.41 16.34
CA VAL A 542 13.59 21.34 17.72
C VAL A 542 12.85 22.38 18.54
N SER A 543 12.17 21.97 19.61
CA SER A 543 11.46 22.87 20.51
C SER A 543 11.55 22.38 21.95
N VAL A 544 11.22 23.23 22.91
CA VAL A 544 11.03 22.80 24.30
C VAL A 544 9.55 22.56 24.55
N ILE A 545 9.21 21.31 24.84
CA ILE A 545 7.83 20.88 25.11
C ILE A 545 7.84 20.21 26.49
N ASP A 546 7.00 20.71 27.38
CA ASP A 546 6.90 20.30 28.79
C ASP A 546 8.27 20.31 29.51
N GLY A 547 9.03 21.38 29.28
CA GLY A 547 10.34 21.61 29.89
C GLY A 547 11.47 20.72 29.36
N ARG A 548 11.24 19.98 28.26
CA ARG A 548 12.26 19.10 27.65
C ARG A 548 12.53 19.50 26.21
N LEU A 549 13.80 19.47 25.83
CA LEU A 549 14.21 19.60 24.43
C LEU A 549 13.69 18.38 23.65
N ARG A 550 12.87 18.62 22.64
CA ARG A 550 12.29 17.61 21.75
C ARG A 550 12.73 17.86 20.32
N VAL A 551 12.99 16.78 19.59
CA VAL A 551 13.23 16.81 18.15
C VAL A 551 12.09 16.08 17.46
N LEU A 552 11.42 16.76 16.54
CA LEU A 552 10.25 16.30 15.83
C LEU A 552 10.54 16.30 14.33
N SER A 553 9.97 15.32 13.63
CA SER A 553 9.81 15.41 12.18
C SER A 553 8.61 16.33 11.85
N LYS A 554 8.23 16.44 10.58
CA LYS A 554 7.00 17.14 10.18
C LYS A 554 5.74 16.61 10.87
N SER A 555 5.74 15.33 11.24
CA SER A 555 4.57 14.61 11.76
C SER A 555 4.75 14.14 13.20
N GLY A 556 5.79 14.61 13.90
CA GLY A 556 6.08 14.25 15.30
C GLY A 556 7.23 13.26 15.43
N VAL A 557 7.15 12.36 16.41
CA VAL A 557 8.20 11.38 16.74
C VAL A 557 8.22 10.23 15.71
N THR A 558 9.35 10.07 15.04
CA THR A 558 9.59 9.07 13.99
C THR A 558 11.05 8.63 14.02
N ALA A 559 11.39 7.55 13.30
CA ALA A 559 12.80 7.12 13.14
C ALA A 559 13.72 8.25 12.62
N TYR A 560 13.18 9.17 11.80
CA TYR A 560 13.91 10.34 11.32
C TYR A 560 14.19 11.36 12.43
N SER A 561 13.21 11.62 13.31
CA SER A 561 13.37 12.58 14.39
C SER A 561 14.25 12.02 15.51
N GLU A 562 14.21 10.72 15.76
CA GLU A 562 15.12 10.03 16.70
C GLU A 562 16.56 10.07 16.18
N HIS A 563 16.77 9.84 14.88
CA HIS A 563 18.10 9.99 14.26
C HIS A 563 18.58 11.45 14.33
N ALA A 564 17.71 12.41 14.02
CA ALA A 564 18.01 13.83 14.15
C ALA A 564 18.34 14.23 15.59
N GLU A 565 17.62 13.68 16.57
CA GLU A 565 17.91 13.88 17.99
C GLU A 565 19.29 13.33 18.36
N SER A 566 19.63 12.13 17.89
CA SER A 566 20.96 11.56 18.11
C SER A 566 22.08 12.43 17.55
N LEU A 567 21.92 12.93 16.32
CA LEU A 567 22.91 13.82 15.70
C LEU A 567 23.01 15.16 16.43
N LEU A 568 21.88 15.78 16.76
CA LEU A 568 21.84 17.04 17.50
C LEU A 568 22.49 16.90 18.88
N ARG A 569 22.19 15.83 19.62
CA ARG A 569 22.80 15.56 20.92
C ARG A 569 24.30 15.33 20.81
N THR A 570 24.73 14.65 19.76
CA THR A 570 26.16 14.44 19.49
C THR A 570 26.86 15.78 19.22
N HIS A 571 26.24 16.67 18.43
CA HIS A 571 26.75 18.02 18.15
C HIS A 571 26.83 18.88 19.42
N LEU A 572 25.79 18.86 20.25
CA LEU A 572 25.69 19.71 21.44
C LEU A 572 26.54 19.24 22.63
N GLY A 573 26.78 17.93 22.75
CA GLY A 573 27.38 17.34 23.94
C GLY A 573 26.60 17.72 25.21
N ASP A 574 27.30 18.22 26.22
CA ASP A 574 26.71 18.59 27.52
C ASP A 574 25.90 19.90 27.50
N ARG A 575 25.86 20.62 26.37
CA ARG A 575 25.20 21.94 26.25
C ARG A 575 23.74 21.88 25.80
N ALA A 576 23.13 20.70 25.79
CA ALA A 576 21.74 20.53 25.36
C ALA A 576 20.74 21.31 26.25
N ASP A 577 20.96 21.34 27.56
CA ASP A 577 20.10 22.06 28.51
C ASP A 577 20.25 23.59 28.39
N GLU A 578 21.45 24.06 28.04
CA GLU A 578 21.71 25.47 27.76
C GLU A 578 20.93 25.94 26.53
N LEU A 579 20.99 25.17 25.44
CA LEU A 579 20.19 25.45 24.24
C LEU A 579 18.69 25.44 24.56
N ALA A 580 18.23 24.44 25.31
CA ALA A 580 16.83 24.33 25.72
C ALA A 580 16.37 25.56 26.50
N GLY A 581 17.18 26.06 27.44
CA GLY A 581 16.89 27.28 28.20
C GLY A 581 16.69 28.49 27.29
N ILE A 582 17.62 28.71 26.34
CA ILE A 582 17.58 29.87 25.43
C ILE A 582 16.35 29.82 24.53
N ILE A 583 16.04 28.67 23.92
CA ILE A 583 14.89 28.58 22.99
C ILE A 583 13.55 28.60 23.73
N ALA A 584 13.48 28.07 24.95
CA ALA A 584 12.29 28.16 25.79
C ALA A 584 12.01 29.60 26.22
N GLU A 585 13.02 30.34 26.67
CA GLU A 585 12.89 31.75 27.04
C GLU A 585 12.45 32.61 25.85
N ALA A 586 12.98 32.32 24.66
CA ALA A 586 12.60 33.01 23.43
C ALA A 586 11.23 32.58 22.86
N GLY A 587 10.66 31.46 23.33
CA GLY A 587 9.43 30.90 22.77
C GLY A 587 9.54 30.57 21.28
N VAL A 588 10.62 29.89 20.89
CA VAL A 588 10.89 29.54 19.49
C VAL A 588 11.10 28.03 19.29
N SER A 589 10.83 27.59 18.07
CA SER A 589 11.33 26.34 17.51
C SER A 589 12.50 26.61 16.58
N LEU A 590 13.50 25.73 16.59
CA LEU A 590 14.58 25.74 15.61
C LEU A 590 14.29 24.71 14.51
N THR A 591 14.44 25.10 13.25
CA THR A 591 14.37 24.18 12.12
C THR A 591 15.77 23.80 11.68
N PHE A 592 15.97 22.51 11.44
CA PHE A 592 17.23 21.96 10.95
C PHE A 592 17.01 21.17 9.67
N GLU A 593 17.92 21.30 8.70
CA GLU A 593 18.06 20.30 7.65
C GLU A 593 19.07 19.26 8.15
N ILE A 594 18.65 18.01 8.22
CA ILE A 594 19.48 16.89 8.67
C ILE A 594 20.06 16.21 7.44
N ILE A 595 21.38 16.27 7.32
CA ILE A 595 22.15 15.53 6.31
C ILE A 595 22.54 14.20 6.93
N SER A 596 22.33 13.10 6.21
CA SER A 596 22.58 11.76 6.73
C SER A 596 22.93 10.79 5.61
N ARG A 597 24.04 10.07 5.76
CA ARG A 597 24.40 8.95 4.88
C ARG A 597 23.42 7.79 4.99
N ARG A 598 22.62 7.71 6.06
CA ARG A 598 21.55 6.72 6.22
C ARG A 598 20.22 7.14 5.57
N ASP A 599 20.16 8.33 4.99
CA ASP A 599 19.04 8.81 4.18
C ASP A 599 19.54 9.68 3.02
N PRO A 600 20.26 9.08 2.05
CA PRO A 600 20.80 9.81 0.91
C PRO A 600 19.65 10.39 0.09
N HIS A 601 19.65 11.72 -0.07
CA HIS A 601 18.61 12.43 -0.77
C HIS A 601 18.86 12.47 -2.30
N ILE A 602 18.92 13.65 -2.91
CA ILE A 602 19.03 13.85 -4.35
C ILE A 602 20.39 14.43 -4.72
N ILE A 603 20.87 15.36 -3.91
CA ILE A 603 22.19 15.98 -4.01
C ILE A 603 23.03 15.42 -2.88
N ASP A 604 24.29 15.10 -3.17
CA ASP A 604 25.25 14.71 -2.15
C ASP A 604 25.69 15.96 -1.38
N GLU A 605 25.30 16.02 -0.11
CA GLU A 605 25.68 17.08 0.82
C GLU A 605 26.82 16.64 1.77
N GLY A 606 27.35 15.43 1.59
CA GLY A 606 28.45 14.87 2.36
C GLY A 606 28.00 14.09 3.60
N ASP A 607 28.69 14.35 4.72
CA ASP A 607 28.60 13.53 5.93
C ASP A 607 27.43 13.95 6.83
N ASP A 608 27.16 13.13 7.85
CA ASP A 608 26.07 13.37 8.81
C ASP A 608 26.25 14.73 9.50
N GLU A 609 25.27 15.63 9.37
CA GLU A 609 25.39 17.03 9.79
C GLU A 609 24.01 17.60 10.17
N VAL A 610 23.99 18.55 11.12
CA VAL A 610 22.79 19.28 11.53
C VAL A 610 22.88 20.76 11.11
N VAL A 611 22.18 21.12 10.03
CA VAL A 611 22.23 22.48 9.49
C VAL A 611 21.09 23.31 10.07
N LEU A 612 21.40 24.29 10.91
CA LEU A 612 20.42 25.22 11.49
C LEU A 612 19.87 26.14 10.40
N LEU A 613 18.60 25.97 10.04
CA LEU A 613 17.94 26.75 8.98
C LEU A 613 17.38 28.06 9.51
N ASP A 614 16.47 28.02 10.47
CA ASP A 614 15.79 29.18 11.05
C ASP A 614 15.36 28.97 12.52
N ALA A 615 15.13 30.08 13.22
CA ALA A 615 14.39 30.11 14.47
C ALA A 615 13.01 30.70 14.21
N ILE A 616 11.94 30.00 14.58
CA ILE A 616 10.55 30.37 14.29
C ILE A 616 9.80 30.51 15.60
N ARG A 617 9.09 31.62 15.81
CA ARG A 617 8.24 31.77 17.00
C ARG A 617 7.18 30.68 17.08
N ASN A 618 6.94 30.22 18.29
CA ASN A 618 5.88 29.29 18.64
C ASN A 618 4.52 30.01 18.68
N ARG A 619 4.02 30.41 17.51
CA ARG A 619 2.71 31.04 17.32
C ARG A 619 2.11 30.63 15.97
N GLU A 620 0.84 30.99 15.75
CA GLU A 620 0.12 30.64 14.52
C GLU A 620 0.81 31.22 13.28
N ASP A 621 0.97 32.54 13.21
CA ASP A 621 1.56 33.19 12.06
C ASP A 621 3.09 33.03 12.08
N MET A 622 3.65 32.58 10.96
CA MET A 622 5.07 32.30 10.85
C MET A 622 5.88 33.60 11.02
N GLU A 623 6.69 33.67 12.08
CA GLU A 623 7.64 34.76 12.30
C GLU A 623 9.04 34.17 12.52
N LEU A 624 9.98 34.57 11.68
CA LEU A 624 11.40 34.20 11.79
C LEU A 624 12.12 35.15 12.76
N VAL A 625 12.99 34.60 13.59
CA VAL A 625 13.79 35.34 14.58
C VAL A 625 15.26 35.27 14.19
N ASP A 626 15.62 36.00 13.14
CA ASP A 626 16.94 35.91 12.48
C ASP A 626 18.11 36.22 13.43
N ASP A 627 17.98 37.22 14.31
CA ASP A 627 19.04 37.57 15.28
C ASP A 627 19.32 36.43 16.27
N LEU A 628 18.28 35.71 16.71
CA LEU A 628 18.44 34.57 17.60
C LEU A 628 19.08 33.40 16.85
N ARG A 629 18.63 33.13 15.62
CA ARG A 629 19.22 32.10 14.75
C ARG A 629 20.72 32.32 14.57
N LEU A 630 21.13 33.53 14.23
CA LEU A 630 22.54 33.88 13.99
C LEU A 630 23.38 33.72 15.26
N ARG A 631 22.89 34.21 16.41
CA ARG A 631 23.56 33.99 17.70
C ARG A 631 23.71 32.52 18.05
N LEU A 632 22.64 31.73 17.89
CA LEU A 632 22.69 30.29 18.17
C LEU A 632 23.65 29.55 17.22
N ALA A 633 23.71 29.95 15.95
CA ALA A 633 24.66 29.38 15.00
C ALA A 633 26.11 29.62 15.45
N GLU A 634 26.43 30.82 15.93
CA GLU A 634 27.74 31.16 16.46
C GLU A 634 28.03 30.47 17.79
N ASP A 635 27.14 30.62 18.78
CA ASP A 635 27.33 30.16 20.16
C ASP A 635 27.43 28.64 20.28
N PHE A 636 26.74 27.90 19.42
CA PHE A 636 26.71 26.43 19.40
C PHE A 636 27.44 25.83 18.20
N GLY A 637 28.07 26.65 17.36
CA GLY A 637 28.85 26.19 16.21
C GLY A 637 28.03 25.43 15.16
N PHE A 638 26.77 25.80 14.96
CA PHE A 638 25.96 25.17 13.91
C PHE A 638 26.33 25.73 12.53
N ILE A 639 26.31 24.87 11.53
CA ILE A 639 26.28 25.32 10.14
C ILE A 639 24.92 25.98 9.90
N SER A 640 24.92 27.21 9.37
CA SER A 640 23.68 27.91 9.01
C SER A 640 23.83 28.62 7.66
N PRO A 641 22.82 28.56 6.77
CA PRO A 641 22.89 29.21 5.47
C PRO A 641 22.93 30.73 5.64
N GLN A 642 23.89 31.36 4.96
CA GLN A 642 23.98 32.81 4.88
C GLN A 642 22.76 33.39 4.16
N VAL A 643 22.28 34.52 4.67
CA VAL A 643 21.21 35.30 4.04
C VAL A 643 21.88 36.26 3.07
N GLU A 644 21.73 36.01 1.77
CA GLU A 644 22.21 36.89 0.72
C GLU A 644 21.11 37.94 0.46
N VAL A 645 21.40 39.21 0.76
CA VAL A 645 20.49 40.33 0.45
C VAL A 645 20.71 40.75 -1.00
N LEU A 646 19.73 40.47 -1.86
CA LEU A 646 19.79 40.86 -3.28
C LEU A 646 19.31 42.30 -3.48
N SER A 647 18.39 42.76 -2.64
CA SER A 647 17.97 44.16 -2.55
C SER A 647 17.48 44.48 -1.14
N GLU A 648 17.88 45.62 -0.59
CA GLU A 648 17.40 46.14 0.70
C GLU A 648 15.94 46.63 0.61
N ALA A 649 15.53 47.12 -0.56
CA ALA A 649 14.16 47.50 -0.87
C ALA A 649 13.97 47.44 -2.39
N VAL A 650 13.12 46.53 -2.87
CA VAL A 650 12.83 46.40 -4.31
C VAL A 650 12.11 47.65 -4.82
N GLU A 651 12.60 48.26 -5.89
CA GLU A 651 11.96 49.42 -6.52
C GLU A 651 10.74 49.02 -7.35
N ASP A 652 9.79 49.95 -7.53
CA ASP A 652 8.51 49.69 -8.20
C ASP A 652 8.60 49.65 -9.74
N ALA A 653 9.58 50.33 -10.33
CA ALA A 653 9.88 50.31 -11.76
C ALA A 653 11.28 50.86 -12.07
N GLY A 654 11.77 50.59 -13.29
CA GLY A 654 13.05 51.10 -13.79
C GLY A 654 14.24 50.23 -13.40
N ASP A 655 15.44 50.81 -13.46
CA ASP A 655 16.72 50.10 -13.31
C ASP A 655 16.78 49.25 -12.02
N GLY A 656 16.21 49.72 -10.90
CA GLY A 656 16.23 48.97 -9.63
C GLY A 656 15.35 47.71 -9.59
N ALA A 657 14.26 47.65 -10.36
CA ALA A 657 13.44 46.44 -10.50
C ALA A 657 14.12 45.42 -11.43
N ASP A 658 14.75 45.91 -12.50
CA ASP A 658 15.52 45.10 -13.44
C ASP A 658 16.77 44.51 -12.75
N ASP A 659 17.47 45.27 -11.91
CA ASP A 659 18.62 44.82 -11.12
C ASP A 659 18.25 43.66 -10.17
N ALA A 660 17.12 43.75 -9.47
CA ALA A 660 16.66 42.70 -8.56
C ALA A 660 16.30 41.41 -9.32
N LEU A 661 15.70 41.54 -10.51
CA LEU A 661 15.42 40.41 -11.40
C LEU A 661 16.71 39.78 -11.94
N GLU A 662 17.66 40.60 -12.40
CA GLU A 662 18.97 40.15 -12.86
C GLU A 662 19.74 39.42 -11.75
N ALA A 663 19.69 39.91 -10.51
CA ALA A 663 20.30 39.26 -9.36
C ALA A 663 19.71 37.86 -9.08
N LEU A 664 18.38 37.70 -9.15
CA LEU A 664 17.73 36.39 -9.02
C LEU A 664 18.14 35.43 -10.14
N VAL A 665 18.21 35.92 -11.39
CA VAL A 665 18.65 35.13 -12.55
C VAL A 665 20.11 34.73 -12.42
N ALA A 666 20.98 35.64 -11.96
CA ALA A 666 22.39 35.36 -11.71
C ALA A 666 22.55 34.29 -10.62
N ARG A 667 21.79 34.38 -9.52
CA ARG A 667 21.81 33.38 -8.45
C ARG A 667 21.31 32.01 -8.91
N ALA A 668 20.32 31.97 -9.80
CA ALA A 668 19.85 30.76 -10.45
C ALA A 668 20.94 30.09 -11.29
N ARG A 669 21.65 30.87 -12.12
CA ARG A 669 22.79 30.36 -12.89
C ARG A 669 23.90 29.81 -11.97
N ALA A 670 24.24 30.53 -10.90
CA ALA A 670 25.22 30.07 -9.94
C ALA A 670 24.80 28.77 -9.21
N ALA A 671 23.51 28.59 -8.93
CA ALA A 671 22.99 27.34 -8.35
C ALA A 671 23.18 26.16 -9.31
N GLU A 672 22.90 26.36 -10.60
CA GLU A 672 23.07 25.36 -11.65
C GLU A 672 24.54 24.99 -11.84
N GLU A 673 25.43 25.98 -11.92
CA GLU A 673 26.87 25.78 -12.10
C GLU A 673 27.51 25.02 -10.93
N ARG A 674 27.01 25.25 -9.71
CA ARG A 674 27.48 24.56 -8.50
C ARG A 674 26.80 23.22 -8.24
N GLY A 675 25.80 22.83 -9.04
CA GLY A 675 25.03 21.61 -8.82
C GLY A 675 24.22 21.60 -7.52
N GLU A 676 23.85 22.78 -6.99
CA GLU A 676 23.04 22.89 -5.78
C GLU A 676 21.61 22.39 -6.00
N GLU A 677 20.88 22.00 -4.95
CA GLU A 677 19.43 21.77 -5.08
C GLU A 677 18.71 23.03 -5.58
N GLY A 678 19.15 24.20 -5.12
CA GLY A 678 18.57 25.50 -5.42
C GLY A 678 18.63 26.43 -4.21
N PHE A 679 17.68 27.34 -4.11
CA PHE A 679 17.62 28.32 -3.02
C PHE A 679 16.17 28.68 -2.67
N VAL A 680 16.00 29.13 -1.43
CA VAL A 680 14.75 29.71 -0.92
C VAL A 680 14.83 31.22 -1.07
N ILE A 681 13.76 31.82 -1.57
CA ILE A 681 13.62 33.26 -1.76
C ILE A 681 12.63 33.76 -0.72
N THR A 682 13.02 34.77 0.03
CA THR A 682 12.14 35.51 0.94
C THR A 682 11.85 36.87 0.30
N TYR A 683 10.57 37.21 0.17
CA TYR A 683 10.10 38.42 -0.53
C TYR A 683 8.85 38.98 0.16
N ALA A 684 8.45 40.20 -0.22
CA ALA A 684 7.33 40.91 0.39
C ALA A 684 7.47 40.97 1.92
N ASP A 685 6.42 40.64 2.66
CA ASP A 685 6.40 40.63 4.13
C ASP A 685 6.75 39.25 4.69
N GLY A 686 7.89 38.68 4.28
CA GLY A 686 8.36 37.38 4.76
C GLY A 686 7.79 36.17 4.01
N ALA A 687 7.11 36.39 2.88
CA ALA A 687 6.65 35.32 2.01
C ALA A 687 7.83 34.52 1.44
N MET A 688 7.65 33.21 1.30
CA MET A 688 8.69 32.30 0.82
C MET A 688 8.29 31.62 -0.49
N THR A 689 9.25 31.47 -1.39
CA THR A 689 9.18 30.56 -2.54
C THR A 689 10.52 29.86 -2.72
N LYS A 690 10.58 28.83 -3.57
CA LYS A 690 11.85 28.15 -3.86
C LYS A 690 12.10 27.96 -5.34
N TYR A 691 13.33 28.22 -5.73
CA TYR A 691 13.88 27.80 -7.01
C TYR A 691 14.58 26.46 -6.83
N LYS A 692 14.39 25.55 -7.80
CA LYS A 692 15.11 24.28 -7.85
C LYS A 692 15.88 24.22 -9.15
N SER A 693 17.14 23.82 -9.06
CA SER A 693 18.00 23.67 -10.23
C SER A 693 17.48 22.56 -11.16
N ARG A 694 17.89 22.65 -12.42
CA ARG A 694 17.68 21.63 -13.42
C ARG A 694 18.42 20.35 -13.05
N VAL A 695 19.65 20.46 -12.53
CA VAL A 695 20.44 19.30 -12.05
C VAL A 695 19.64 18.48 -11.02
N TYR A 696 19.11 19.13 -9.99
CA TYR A 696 18.25 18.48 -8.99
C TYR A 696 17.01 17.84 -9.61
N SER A 697 16.34 18.58 -10.49
CA SER A 697 15.07 18.15 -11.09
C SER A 697 15.28 16.93 -12.00
N GLU A 698 16.39 16.87 -12.74
CA GLU A 698 16.77 15.74 -13.57
C GLU A 698 17.07 14.48 -12.73
N ILE A 699 17.86 14.61 -11.66
CA ILE A 699 18.17 13.48 -10.75
C ILE A 699 16.90 12.97 -10.04
N LYS A 700 16.07 13.89 -9.54
CA LYS A 700 14.80 13.52 -8.89
C LYS A 700 13.84 12.80 -9.85
N ALA A 701 13.78 13.25 -11.10
CA ALA A 701 12.99 12.59 -12.13
C ALA A 701 13.56 11.20 -12.46
N PHE A 702 14.89 11.07 -12.57
CA PHE A 702 15.57 9.79 -12.72
C PHE A 702 15.24 8.82 -11.59
N ARG A 703 15.37 9.22 -10.31
CA ARG A 703 14.97 8.40 -9.15
C ARG A 703 13.54 7.88 -9.28
N SER A 704 12.63 8.73 -9.75
CA SER A 704 11.22 8.38 -9.93
C SER A 704 10.99 7.40 -11.10
N LEU A 705 11.78 7.51 -12.18
CA LEU A 705 11.79 6.55 -13.28
C LEU A 705 12.36 5.20 -12.82
N LEU A 706 13.50 5.21 -12.14
CA LEU A 706 14.17 4.03 -11.60
C LEU A 706 13.26 3.27 -10.62
N THR A 707 12.65 3.98 -9.67
CA THR A 707 11.73 3.36 -8.69
C THR A 707 10.57 2.64 -9.39
N ARG A 708 9.98 3.26 -10.43
CA ARG A 708 8.90 2.64 -11.20
C ARG A 708 9.39 1.43 -12.00
N HIS A 709 10.59 1.52 -12.58
CA HIS A 709 11.22 0.45 -13.34
C HIS A 709 11.48 -0.78 -12.45
N LEU A 710 12.08 -0.59 -11.28
CA LEU A 710 12.38 -1.65 -10.31
C LEU A 710 11.11 -2.31 -9.75
N ALA A 711 10.00 -1.57 -9.67
CA ALA A 711 8.69 -2.12 -9.34
C ALA A 711 8.04 -2.92 -10.49
N GLY A 712 8.74 -3.11 -11.62
CA GLY A 712 8.25 -3.87 -12.78
C GLY A 712 7.25 -3.09 -13.66
N ASN A 713 7.10 -1.78 -13.44
CA ASN A 713 6.21 -0.97 -14.27
C ASN A 713 6.85 -0.67 -15.63
N ARG A 714 6.02 -0.57 -16.67
CA ARG A 714 6.48 -0.07 -17.96
C ARG A 714 6.77 1.43 -17.85
N VAL A 715 8.05 1.80 -17.97
CA VAL A 715 8.49 3.20 -17.90
C VAL A 715 8.71 3.74 -19.30
N ARG A 716 8.06 4.87 -19.63
CA ARG A 716 8.36 5.64 -20.84
C ARG A 716 9.54 6.55 -20.53
N VAL A 717 10.70 6.28 -21.12
CA VAL A 717 11.95 7.02 -20.89
C VAL A 717 11.97 8.27 -21.77
N THR A 718 11.19 9.28 -21.39
CA THR A 718 11.09 10.57 -22.10
C THR A 718 10.95 11.71 -21.09
N GLY A 719 11.56 12.86 -21.37
CA GLY A 719 11.49 14.04 -20.49
C GLY A 719 12.61 14.06 -19.44
N PRO A 720 12.47 14.86 -18.37
CA PRO A 720 13.50 14.98 -17.33
C PRO A 720 13.95 13.64 -16.76
N GLY A 721 15.26 13.47 -16.55
CA GLY A 721 15.85 12.24 -16.04
C GLY A 721 15.99 11.10 -17.06
N SER A 722 15.55 11.26 -18.31
CA SER A 722 15.64 10.20 -19.34
C SER A 722 17.08 9.86 -19.70
N ALA A 723 17.97 10.85 -19.76
CA ALA A 723 19.39 10.63 -20.07
C ALA A 723 20.06 9.72 -19.03
N LEU A 724 19.89 10.03 -17.75
CA LEU A 724 20.36 9.19 -16.64
C LEU A 724 19.73 7.79 -16.67
N MET A 725 18.44 7.69 -17.00
CA MET A 725 17.78 6.39 -17.13
C MET A 725 18.35 5.56 -18.28
N HIS A 726 18.68 6.18 -19.42
CA HIS A 726 19.35 5.49 -20.52
C HIS A 726 20.75 5.02 -20.13
N ALA A 727 21.56 5.89 -19.53
CA ALA A 727 22.90 5.54 -19.04
C ALA A 727 22.84 4.39 -18.02
N TYR A 728 21.86 4.42 -17.11
CA TYR A 728 21.60 3.32 -16.17
C TYR A 728 21.31 2.00 -16.89
N LEU A 729 20.38 2.00 -17.85
CA LEU A 729 19.99 0.77 -18.56
C LEU A 729 21.12 0.21 -19.43
N GLU A 730 21.93 1.09 -20.04
CA GLU A 730 23.11 0.69 -20.82
C GLU A 730 24.15 0.05 -19.90
N ARG A 731 24.49 0.70 -18.79
CA ARG A 731 25.46 0.17 -17.83
C ARG A 731 25.00 -1.12 -17.16
N GLU A 732 23.72 -1.23 -16.83
CA GLU A 732 23.15 -2.46 -16.30
C GLU A 732 23.23 -3.62 -17.30
N ALA A 733 23.06 -3.34 -18.61
CA ALA A 733 23.20 -4.34 -19.66
C ALA A 733 24.66 -4.80 -19.85
N GLU A 734 25.64 -3.90 -19.67
CA GLU A 734 27.07 -4.19 -19.78
C GLU A 734 27.61 -5.09 -18.64
N GLU A 735 27.03 -5.00 -17.44
CA GLU A 735 27.55 -5.68 -16.25
C GLU A 735 27.30 -7.20 -16.19
N GLY A 736 26.46 -7.75 -17.07
CA GLY A 736 26.22 -9.19 -17.17
C GLY A 736 25.61 -9.81 -15.90
N ALA A 737 25.76 -11.13 -15.72
CA ALA A 737 25.07 -11.92 -14.69
C ALA A 737 25.64 -11.78 -13.24
N GLY A 738 26.10 -10.59 -12.86
CA GLY A 738 26.58 -10.24 -11.52
C GLY A 738 25.49 -9.75 -10.56
N LYS A 739 25.87 -9.08 -9.45
CA LYS A 739 24.94 -8.30 -8.61
C LYS A 739 24.40 -7.13 -9.44
N SER A 740 23.12 -6.82 -9.30
CA SER A 740 22.53 -5.70 -10.07
C SER A 740 23.19 -4.37 -9.70
N LEU A 741 23.25 -3.44 -10.66
CA LEU A 741 23.85 -2.11 -10.45
C LEU A 741 23.24 -1.42 -9.21
N VAL A 742 21.92 -1.53 -9.05
CA VAL A 742 21.18 -0.99 -7.89
C VAL A 742 21.57 -1.64 -6.56
N GLU A 743 21.79 -2.96 -6.53
CA GLU A 743 22.20 -3.66 -5.30
C GLU A 743 23.52 -3.13 -4.75
N ARG A 744 24.43 -2.63 -5.60
CA ARG A 744 25.72 -2.08 -5.16
C ARG A 744 25.61 -0.69 -4.53
N TYR A 745 24.58 0.07 -4.89
CA TYR A 745 24.29 1.38 -4.31
C TYR A 745 23.13 1.33 -3.31
N THR A 746 22.69 0.12 -2.91
CA THR A 746 21.71 -0.03 -1.84
C THR A 746 22.43 -0.11 -0.51
N ILE A 747 22.04 0.75 0.43
CA ILE A 747 22.61 0.86 1.77
C ILE A 747 21.53 0.66 2.85
N ASP A 748 21.96 0.40 4.08
CA ASP A 748 21.06 0.26 5.23
C ASP A 748 20.55 1.63 5.68
N GLY A 749 19.33 1.97 5.29
CA GLY A 749 18.68 3.23 5.66
C GLY A 749 18.01 3.22 7.03
N LEU A 750 17.36 4.32 7.38
CA LEU A 750 16.69 4.50 8.68
C LEU A 750 15.47 3.59 8.89
N ILE A 751 14.68 3.35 7.84
CA ILE A 751 13.43 2.56 7.90
C ILE A 751 13.57 1.25 7.08
N GLY A 752 14.76 1.00 6.54
CA GLY A 752 15.07 -0.15 5.69
C GLY A 752 16.06 0.20 4.58
N PRO A 753 16.35 -0.74 3.67
CA PRO A 753 17.30 -0.51 2.58
C PRO A 753 16.86 0.65 1.68
N VAL A 754 17.80 1.53 1.33
CA VAL A 754 17.59 2.71 0.47
C VAL A 754 18.68 2.77 -0.59
N ILE A 755 18.35 3.29 -1.78
CA ILE A 755 19.31 3.48 -2.87
C ILE A 755 20.00 4.83 -2.68
N ASP A 756 21.32 4.82 -2.63
CA ASP A 756 22.16 6.01 -2.71
C ASP A 756 22.14 6.56 -4.13
N ILE A 757 21.13 7.41 -4.40
CA ILE A 757 20.89 8.01 -5.71
C ILE A 757 22.05 8.91 -6.15
N PRO A 758 22.61 9.80 -5.30
CA PRO A 758 23.78 10.58 -5.68
C PRO A 758 24.97 9.71 -6.09
N ALA A 759 25.33 8.69 -5.31
CA ALA A 759 26.44 7.80 -5.65
C ALA A 759 26.17 7.00 -6.93
N LEU A 760 24.93 6.53 -7.13
CA LEU A 760 24.54 5.85 -8.36
C LEU A 760 24.70 6.79 -9.56
N VAL A 761 24.16 8.01 -9.49
CA VAL A 761 24.24 9.00 -10.58
C VAL A 761 25.67 9.39 -10.89
N ALA A 762 26.52 9.60 -9.87
CA ALA A 762 27.94 9.87 -10.07
C ALA A 762 28.68 8.73 -10.78
N SER A 763 28.12 7.52 -10.73
CA SER A 763 28.68 6.37 -11.43
C SER A 763 28.22 6.26 -12.88
N LEU A 764 27.06 6.79 -13.26
CA LEU A 764 26.50 6.68 -14.62
C LEU A 764 27.24 7.62 -15.58
#